data_AF-A0A7H8RDP2-F1
#
_entry.id   AF-A0A7H8RDP2-F1
#
_cell.length_a   1.000
_cell.length_b   1.000
_cell.length_c   1.000
_cell.angle_alpha   90.00
_cell.angle_beta   90.00
_cell.angle_gamma   90.00
#
_symmetry.space_group_name_H-M   'P 1'
#
loop_
_entity.id
_entity.type
_entity.pdbx_description
1 polymer ?
#
loop_
_entity_poly.entity_id
_entity_poly.type
_entity_poly.pdbx_seq_one_letter_code
_entity_poly.pdbx_strand_id
1 'polypeptide(L)'
;MSAQTDVVFHRRNKPIQEAIDSRNLKQALQLIDKRVKKGEDTRFLKAWRAHILYLHPDEIHAQQGITATLNLCRLEPPATDLDTLQLLHSTLRQLKGHDDVARSIWEKAAKAKPQELEIQSQWFSISFEADDWKSAQKAAMSLQVNFPKQRKYYFWAIFLCYLLAVDSASSDQERKLFGTLAYRMISKAAESVPSDPKELLSPPRAIQSQEELFLLLKIFQSQDRNDEILKILGSESLGLKSRIVQNDWFFVREKILCLGRSEKWAESLDFARDFLSMPDEDAKAQTLLKERDDWEVWTLLLSSAKKDNTEETTQNVLEFLQNFVKRFQKSRNGHLALLDFSSWRLQTGALTQPGYLAACQEYFDFNRGKLYCFEDVRKYATHLDKDHIIKLVEYALEKVNSQKDMSNTAQQITVINAFKLEYCFSLFSSENTSTKKVEDFVARCLKIYRVTKQPESSATTIETQPRDDLGLLVVMSLIRMGDHWQRVQLQKGPSTELIRAAALLEHFLQDSPHNYQLLLLLVRVYLLLGAGSIAMKTFSRLSVKQVQNETVSHNLFTRLATIHPQGGPPIEAEYKDFIPEVALNQAILFYGSADRTSNKQRNSGMNLGSYVNVEGTIELQKRLKQSICKYMWALEGRRIDRLIGSNRIDRHADLISNVPELFDQRKFDAFLNCEPLDQSTFEEKMRLGPLPKQTWMRFTRTIDRIFTISNQLLLQKPVKTDVELPDLGELTLSDVQDMTLAEKQNSGIHTVLLKAVLLLADSKSVPGQEIDMLLKQAEEWLVQTLPSISSENTLDDITISIPSTKLRVPSWLFFHSNYSIVETVKALSLLLSVAKSKKSPKGGAKPSRDLIERLVELVNQVHEAIKTNAKALRSNVMGSGILGSMTDLVFYKDSQDEGGELQKELEDSLDSSAVEILCGELMESWEEALGGIPHPPKPVLSMRPNWRAHRSLPRLTSSACLEELFDKTSNNNHPSPTFPSNTTVAMAKERSGIIVGLNKGHKTTPVESKARISRSKGRLSRRTAFVREIVKEVAGLAPYERRVVELLRNSQDKRARKLAKKRLGTIGRAKAKVDEMQKVIAEARRAGH
;
A
#
# COMPACT_ATOMS: atom_id res chain seq x y z
N MET A 1 -8.40 11.55 42.66
CA MET A 1 -9.77 11.01 42.91
C MET A 1 -10.35 10.63 41.56
N SER A 2 -10.33 9.35 41.21
CA SER A 2 -10.54 8.85 39.85
C SER A 2 -11.96 8.35 39.62
N ALA A 3 -12.59 8.83 38.54
CA ALA A 3 -13.48 8.07 37.65
C ALA A 3 -14.71 7.34 38.26
N GLN A 4 -15.37 7.92 39.25
CA GLN A 4 -16.83 7.85 39.37
C GLN A 4 -17.37 9.24 39.04
N THR A 5 -17.51 9.51 37.76
CA THR A 5 -18.07 10.74 37.25
C THR A 5 -19.48 10.97 37.82
N ASP A 6 -19.62 12.12 38.49
CA ASP A 6 -20.89 12.72 38.88
C ASP A 6 -21.96 12.49 37.81
N VAL A 7 -22.95 11.64 38.11
CA VAL A 7 -24.16 11.47 37.26
C VAL A 7 -24.79 12.85 36.99
N VAL A 8 -24.65 13.77 37.92
CA VAL A 8 -25.05 15.18 37.84
C VAL A 8 -24.24 15.94 36.79
N PHE A 9 -22.92 15.77 36.71
CA PHE A 9 -22.05 16.41 35.72
C PHE A 9 -22.40 15.97 34.30
N HIS A 10 -22.50 14.65 34.07
CA HIS A 10 -22.92 14.12 32.77
C HIS A 10 -24.34 14.55 32.38
N ARG A 11 -25.29 14.52 33.31
CA ARG A 11 -26.68 14.95 33.07
C ARG A 11 -26.76 16.44 32.72
N ARG A 12 -25.95 17.29 33.34
CA ARG A 12 -25.90 18.74 33.07
C ARG A 12 -25.18 19.09 31.77
N ASN A 13 -24.19 18.30 31.36
CA ASN A 13 -23.41 18.54 30.14
C ASN A 13 -24.06 17.94 28.89
N LYS A 14 -24.86 16.87 29.02
CA LYS A 14 -25.54 16.20 27.90
C LYS A 14 -26.34 17.14 26.97
N PRO A 15 -27.17 18.08 27.47
CA PRO A 15 -27.94 18.97 26.59
C PRO A 15 -27.07 19.93 25.76
N ILE A 16 -25.91 20.33 26.30
CA ILE A 16 -24.94 21.17 25.58
C ILE A 16 -24.23 20.32 24.51
N GLN A 17 -23.85 19.09 24.84
CA GLN A 17 -23.23 18.16 23.88
C GLN A 17 -24.20 17.81 22.72
N GLU A 18 -25.47 17.52 23.01
CA GLU A 18 -26.49 17.26 21.98
C GLU A 18 -26.70 18.48 21.06
N ALA A 19 -26.61 19.70 21.60
CA ALA A 19 -26.67 20.93 20.80
C ALA A 19 -25.44 21.10 19.88
N ILE A 20 -24.25 20.67 20.32
CA ILE A 20 -23.03 20.65 19.50
C ILE A 20 -23.14 19.58 18.40
N ASP A 21 -23.57 18.36 18.76
CA ASP A 21 -23.68 17.23 17.84
C ASP A 21 -24.73 17.49 16.73
N SER A 22 -25.80 18.22 17.07
CA SER A 22 -26.82 18.70 16.12
C SER A 22 -26.39 19.94 15.32
N ARG A 23 -25.14 20.41 15.49
CA ARG A 23 -24.56 21.63 14.89
C ARG A 23 -25.31 22.92 15.23
N ASN A 24 -26.09 22.94 16.31
CA ASN A 24 -26.79 24.13 16.79
C ASN A 24 -25.96 24.90 17.83
N LEU A 25 -24.86 25.50 17.36
CA LEU A 25 -23.87 26.16 18.23
C LEU A 25 -24.45 27.37 18.99
N LYS A 26 -25.44 28.07 18.43
CA LYS A 26 -26.13 29.19 19.10
C LYS A 26 -26.90 28.72 20.33
N GLN A 27 -27.61 27.59 20.21
CA GLN A 27 -28.30 26.97 21.34
C GLN A 27 -27.31 26.50 22.40
N ALA A 28 -26.18 25.92 21.98
CA ALA A 28 -25.13 25.48 22.90
C ALA A 28 -24.55 26.65 23.72
N LEU A 29 -24.24 27.79 23.07
CA LEU A 29 -23.77 29.01 23.76
C LEU A 29 -24.81 29.56 24.75
N GLN A 30 -26.09 29.61 24.36
CA GLN A 30 -27.17 30.05 25.26
C GLN A 30 -27.31 29.16 26.50
N LEU A 31 -27.12 27.84 26.35
CA LEU A 31 -27.18 26.91 27.47
C LEU A 31 -25.99 27.12 28.42
N ILE A 32 -24.80 27.40 27.90
CA ILE A 32 -23.62 27.74 28.71
C ILE A 32 -23.83 29.08 29.42
N ASP A 33 -24.25 30.13 28.71
CA ASP A 33 -24.47 31.46 29.29
C ASP A 33 -25.55 31.41 30.38
N LYS A 34 -26.57 30.56 30.23
CA LYS A 34 -27.57 30.31 31.28
C LYS A 34 -26.96 29.69 32.54
N ARG A 35 -25.93 28.85 32.43
CA ARG A 35 -25.23 28.25 33.58
C ARG A 35 -24.31 29.24 34.26
N VAL A 36 -23.56 30.02 33.49
CA VAL A 36 -22.73 31.10 34.02
C VAL A 36 -23.60 32.12 34.77
N LYS A 37 -24.75 32.51 34.21
CA LYS A 37 -25.73 33.40 34.89
C LYS A 37 -26.34 32.80 36.16
N LYS A 38 -26.37 31.48 36.29
CA LYS A 38 -26.84 30.77 37.50
C LYS A 38 -25.74 30.62 38.57
N GLY A 39 -24.57 31.22 38.36
CA GLY A 39 -23.47 31.25 39.34
C GLY A 39 -22.41 30.16 39.16
N GLU A 40 -22.44 29.38 38.07
CA GLU A 40 -21.42 28.35 37.81
C GLU A 40 -20.26 28.93 36.97
N ASP A 41 -19.21 29.42 37.65
CA ASP A 41 -18.04 30.06 37.02
C ASP A 41 -16.80 29.14 36.96
N THR A 42 -16.96 27.92 36.43
CA THR A 42 -15.85 26.95 36.35
C THR A 42 -14.93 27.20 35.16
N ARG A 43 -13.64 26.88 35.31
CA ARG A 43 -12.65 26.96 34.22
C ARG A 43 -13.03 26.07 33.03
N PHE A 44 -13.61 24.90 33.30
CA PHE A 44 -14.15 23.99 32.29
C PHE A 44 -15.23 24.65 31.44
N LEU A 45 -16.24 25.30 32.05
CA LEU A 45 -17.30 25.98 31.30
C LEU A 45 -16.77 27.14 30.46
N LYS A 46 -15.78 27.90 30.95
CA LYS A 46 -15.11 28.95 30.17
C LYS A 46 -14.36 28.38 28.96
N ALA A 47 -13.61 27.28 29.17
CA ALA A 47 -12.92 26.59 28.08
C ALA A 47 -13.90 26.02 27.04
N TRP A 48 -15.03 25.48 27.49
CA TRP A 48 -16.06 24.93 26.62
C TRP A 48 -16.78 26.00 25.82
N ARG A 49 -17.08 27.15 26.43
CA ARG A 49 -17.60 28.34 25.75
C ARG A 49 -16.64 28.80 24.66
N ALA A 50 -15.34 28.89 24.97
CA ALA A 50 -14.31 29.29 24.02
C ALA A 50 -14.19 28.31 22.84
N HIS A 51 -14.26 27.00 23.11
CA HIS A 51 -14.26 25.96 22.07
C HIS A 51 -15.46 26.07 21.12
N ILE A 52 -16.67 26.30 21.66
CA ILE A 52 -17.88 26.44 20.83
C ILE A 52 -17.85 27.73 20.01
N LEU A 53 -17.34 28.83 20.58
CA LEU A 53 -17.11 30.07 19.85
C LEU A 53 -16.12 29.87 18.70
N TYR A 54 -15.06 29.09 18.92
CA TYR A 54 -14.10 28.72 17.88
C TYR A 54 -14.72 27.89 16.75
N LEU A 55 -15.59 26.92 17.06
CA LEU A 55 -16.29 26.11 16.06
C LEU A 55 -17.35 26.89 15.27
N HIS A 56 -17.66 28.13 15.64
CA HIS A 56 -18.68 28.93 14.99
C HIS A 56 -18.25 29.33 13.57
N PRO A 57 -19.15 29.27 12.57
CA PRO A 57 -18.81 29.62 11.18
C PRO A 57 -18.47 31.11 10.97
N ASP A 58 -18.90 31.98 11.87
CA ASP A 58 -18.60 33.43 11.80
C ASP A 58 -17.18 33.72 12.32
N GLU A 59 -16.36 34.39 11.51
CA GLU A 59 -14.97 34.70 11.85
C GLU A 59 -14.81 35.54 13.14
N ILE A 60 -15.75 36.44 13.42
CA ILE A 60 -15.72 37.28 14.63
C ILE A 60 -15.85 36.40 15.89
N HIS A 61 -16.80 35.46 15.88
CA HIS A 61 -16.99 34.53 17.00
C HIS A 61 -15.81 33.57 17.12
N ALA A 62 -15.26 33.11 15.98
CA ALA A 62 -14.08 32.27 15.97
C ALA A 62 -12.86 32.97 16.60
N GLN A 63 -12.58 34.23 16.23
CA GLN A 63 -11.51 35.04 16.81
C GLN A 63 -11.70 35.31 18.31
N GLN A 64 -12.95 35.55 18.74
CA GLN A 64 -13.27 35.65 20.17
C GLN A 64 -12.99 34.35 20.91
N GLY A 65 -13.34 33.21 20.32
CA GLY A 65 -13.03 31.88 20.86
C GLY A 65 -11.52 31.64 21.00
N ILE A 66 -10.73 32.04 20.00
CA ILE A 66 -9.25 31.96 20.04
C ILE A 66 -8.70 32.80 21.19
N THR A 67 -9.11 34.08 21.26
CA THR A 67 -8.63 35.01 22.29
C THR A 67 -8.99 34.52 23.69
N ALA A 68 -10.22 34.04 23.89
CA ALA A 68 -10.67 33.47 25.15
C ALA A 68 -9.87 32.22 25.54
N THR A 69 -9.57 31.33 24.59
CA THR A 69 -8.75 30.13 24.82
C THR A 69 -7.33 30.49 25.24
N LEU A 70 -6.69 31.45 24.55
CA LEU A 70 -5.34 31.91 24.87
C LEU A 70 -5.28 32.60 26.25
N ASN A 71 -6.29 33.40 26.60
CA ASN A 71 -6.38 34.03 27.91
C ASN A 71 -6.48 32.99 29.04
N LEU A 72 -7.26 31.93 28.85
CA LEU A 72 -7.36 30.83 29.83
C LEU A 72 -6.02 30.10 30.02
N CYS A 73 -5.19 30.00 28.98
CA CYS A 73 -3.87 29.37 29.05
C CYS A 73 -2.80 30.23 29.74
N ARG A 74 -3.05 31.54 29.90
CA ARG A 74 -2.15 32.50 30.57
C ARG A 74 -2.46 32.72 32.04
N LEU A 75 -3.54 32.13 32.56
CA LEU A 75 -3.95 32.32 33.96
C LEU A 75 -2.93 31.73 34.94
N GLU A 76 -2.69 32.44 36.04
CA GLU A 76 -1.96 31.99 37.22
C GLU A 76 -2.92 31.99 38.43
N PRO A 77 -3.12 30.86 39.15
CA PRO A 77 -2.50 29.54 38.96
C PRO A 77 -3.05 28.80 37.72
N PRO A 78 -2.24 27.94 37.06
CA PRO A 78 -2.63 27.25 35.84
C PRO A 78 -3.83 26.31 36.04
N ALA A 79 -4.50 25.94 34.95
CA ALA A 79 -5.55 24.94 34.99
C ALA A 79 -4.98 23.57 35.38
N THR A 80 -5.59 22.90 36.36
CA THR A 80 -5.16 21.56 36.82
C THR A 80 -6.22 20.49 36.60
N ASP A 81 -7.42 20.88 36.15
CA ASP A 81 -8.54 19.97 35.94
C ASP A 81 -8.35 19.24 34.60
N LEU A 82 -8.40 17.91 34.62
CA LEU A 82 -8.09 17.06 33.46
C LEU A 82 -8.99 17.37 32.25
N ASP A 83 -10.30 17.44 32.47
CA ASP A 83 -11.28 17.74 31.41
C ASP A 83 -11.07 19.13 30.79
N THR A 84 -10.69 20.11 31.61
CA THR A 84 -10.37 21.47 31.15
C THR A 84 -9.09 21.47 30.31
N LEU A 85 -8.04 20.77 30.76
CA LEU A 85 -6.77 20.65 30.04
C LEU A 85 -6.94 19.93 28.70
N GLN A 86 -7.70 18.83 28.66
CA GLN A 86 -7.97 18.10 27.42
C GLN A 86 -8.75 18.95 26.41
N LEU A 87 -9.73 19.73 26.87
CA LEU A 87 -10.53 20.61 26.02
C LEU A 87 -9.71 21.80 25.48
N LEU A 88 -8.87 22.41 26.32
CA LEU A 88 -7.93 23.45 25.88
C LEU A 88 -6.92 22.89 24.89
N HIS A 89 -6.34 21.71 25.17
CA HIS A 89 -5.40 21.05 24.28
C HIS A 89 -6.01 20.72 22.91
N SER A 90 -7.22 20.16 22.88
CA SER A 90 -7.91 19.80 21.63
C SER A 90 -8.26 21.03 20.81
N THR A 91 -8.66 22.12 21.45
CA THR A 91 -8.93 23.41 20.79
C THR A 91 -7.64 23.99 20.22
N LEU A 92 -6.56 24.06 21.01
CA LEU A 92 -5.28 24.61 20.59
C LEU A 92 -4.65 23.83 19.44
N ARG A 93 -4.78 22.48 19.42
CA ARG A 93 -4.28 21.64 18.31
C ARG A 93 -5.02 21.89 17.00
N GLN A 94 -6.24 22.39 17.04
CA GLN A 94 -6.99 22.79 15.85
C GLN A 94 -6.57 24.19 15.35
N LEU A 95 -5.91 24.99 16.21
CA LEU A 95 -5.42 26.33 15.87
C LEU A 95 -4.01 26.27 15.28
N LYS A 96 -3.85 26.77 14.06
CA LYS A 96 -2.53 26.84 13.41
C LYS A 96 -1.63 27.88 14.11
N GLY A 97 -0.37 27.51 14.36
CA GLY A 97 0.64 28.42 14.92
C GLY A 97 0.64 28.54 16.46
N HIS A 98 -0.20 27.78 17.17
CA HIS A 98 -0.28 27.79 18.64
C HIS A 98 0.15 26.47 19.29
N ASP A 99 0.92 25.65 18.57
CA ASP A 99 1.37 24.34 19.05
C ASP A 99 2.26 24.44 20.30
N ASP A 100 3.09 25.48 20.42
CA ASP A 100 3.94 25.70 21.59
C ASP A 100 3.11 25.95 22.86
N VAL A 101 2.01 26.70 22.72
CA VAL A 101 1.07 26.94 23.82
C VAL A 101 0.41 25.63 24.21
N ALA A 102 -0.05 24.84 23.24
CA ALA A 102 -0.67 23.53 23.45
C ALA A 102 0.25 22.53 24.17
N ARG A 103 1.57 22.61 23.92
CA ARG A 103 2.60 21.80 24.61
C ARG A 103 2.84 22.29 26.04
N SER A 104 2.92 23.61 26.24
CA SER A 104 3.25 24.21 27.53
C SER A 104 2.18 24.05 28.63
N ILE A 105 0.89 23.90 28.28
CA ILE A 105 -0.18 23.85 29.30
C ILE A 105 -0.04 22.64 30.23
N TRP A 106 0.37 21.49 29.70
CA TRP A 106 0.53 20.26 30.47
C TRP A 106 1.78 20.33 31.36
N GLU A 107 2.86 20.93 30.87
CA GLU A 107 4.04 21.23 31.68
C GLU A 107 3.71 22.14 32.86
N LYS A 108 2.95 23.22 32.64
CA LYS A 108 2.52 24.14 33.71
C LYS A 108 1.62 23.43 34.74
N ALA A 109 0.67 22.62 34.28
CA ALA A 109 -0.21 21.86 35.16
C ALA A 109 0.55 20.83 36.00
N ALA A 110 1.49 20.11 35.38
CA ALA A 110 2.33 19.12 36.04
C ALA A 110 3.26 19.75 37.09
N LYS A 111 3.80 20.93 36.82
CA LYS A 111 4.60 21.71 37.80
C LYS A 111 3.74 22.22 38.96
N ALA A 112 2.48 22.60 38.70
CA ALA A 112 1.57 23.05 39.75
C ALA A 112 1.11 21.91 40.68
N LYS A 113 1.01 20.67 40.17
CA LYS A 113 0.69 19.47 40.97
C LYS A 113 1.66 18.32 40.69
N PRO A 114 2.90 18.35 41.24
CA PRO A 114 3.92 17.35 40.96
C PRO A 114 3.57 15.92 41.43
N GLN A 115 2.79 15.81 42.51
CA GLN A 115 2.42 14.54 43.14
C GLN A 115 1.21 13.85 42.47
N GLU A 116 0.53 14.51 41.52
CA GLU A 116 -0.64 13.94 40.84
C GLU A 116 -0.17 13.08 39.65
N LEU A 117 -0.18 11.76 39.82
CA LEU A 117 0.32 10.81 38.81
C LEU A 117 -0.42 10.91 37.48
N GLU A 118 -1.74 11.12 37.51
CA GLU A 118 -2.58 11.18 36.30
C GLU A 118 -2.18 12.35 35.40
N ILE A 119 -1.91 13.54 35.96
CA ILE A 119 -1.51 14.73 35.19
C ILE A 119 -0.12 14.51 34.55
N GLN A 120 0.83 13.98 35.32
CA GLN A 120 2.18 13.69 34.84
C GLN A 120 2.18 12.62 33.73
N SER A 121 1.37 11.57 33.89
CA SER A 121 1.24 10.50 32.92
C SER A 121 0.57 10.97 31.63
N GLN A 122 -0.46 11.82 31.72
CA GLN A 122 -1.11 12.41 30.54
C GLN A 122 -0.18 13.37 29.80
N TRP A 123 0.58 14.20 30.52
CA TRP A 123 1.59 15.06 29.91
C TRP A 123 2.61 14.24 29.11
N PHE A 124 3.11 13.15 29.69
CA PHE A 124 3.99 12.21 28.99
C PHE A 124 3.33 11.60 27.76
N SER A 125 2.15 10.98 27.90
CA SER A 125 1.47 10.29 26.79
C SER A 125 1.14 11.21 25.63
N ILE A 126 0.64 12.41 25.90
CA ILE A 126 0.31 13.39 24.86
C ILE A 126 1.58 13.86 24.13
N SER A 127 2.66 14.13 24.86
CA SER A 127 3.93 14.57 24.26
C SER A 127 4.56 13.45 23.42
N PHE A 128 4.54 12.22 23.94
CA PHE A 128 5.10 11.04 23.29
C PHE A 128 4.31 10.63 22.03
N GLU A 129 2.98 10.70 22.06
CA GLU A 129 2.13 10.44 20.88
C GLU A 129 2.25 11.52 19.80
N ALA A 130 2.58 12.75 20.19
CA ALA A 130 2.79 13.87 19.28
C ALA A 130 4.19 13.90 18.65
N ASP A 131 5.05 12.92 18.95
CA ASP A 131 6.46 12.88 18.55
C ASP A 131 7.27 14.09 19.07
N ASP A 132 6.82 14.74 20.17
CA ASP A 132 7.56 15.81 20.86
C ASP A 132 8.48 15.21 21.93
N TRP A 133 9.66 14.78 21.48
CA TRP A 133 10.65 14.11 22.31
C TRP A 133 11.17 14.99 23.45
N LYS A 134 11.25 16.31 23.26
CA LYS A 134 11.75 17.24 24.29
C LYS A 134 10.76 17.34 25.46
N SER A 135 9.47 17.52 25.17
CA SER A 135 8.45 17.55 26.23
C SER A 135 8.27 16.18 26.86
N ALA A 136 8.33 15.10 26.08
CA ALA A 136 8.27 13.74 26.60
C ALA A 136 9.45 13.44 27.56
N GLN A 137 10.67 13.88 27.23
CA GLN A 137 11.85 13.72 28.08
C GLN A 137 11.71 14.48 29.40
N LYS A 138 11.24 15.74 29.37
CA LYS A 138 10.95 16.51 30.59
C LYS A 138 9.91 15.84 31.47
N ALA A 139 8.84 15.32 30.87
CA ALA A 139 7.79 14.59 31.57
C ALA A 139 8.35 13.30 32.21
N ALA A 140 9.18 12.55 31.49
CA ALA A 140 9.83 11.34 32.02
C ALA A 140 10.79 11.65 33.19
N MET A 141 11.58 12.73 33.10
CA MET A 141 12.43 13.19 34.19
C MET A 141 11.62 13.59 35.42
N SER A 142 10.52 14.32 35.23
CA SER A 142 9.59 14.68 36.30
C SER A 142 8.97 13.45 36.96
N LEU A 143 8.54 12.46 36.17
CA LEU A 143 7.99 11.19 36.66
C LEU A 143 9.03 10.41 37.48
N GLN A 144 10.27 10.32 37.01
CA GLN A 144 11.36 9.64 37.72
C GLN A 144 11.66 10.28 39.08
N VAL A 145 11.69 11.62 39.14
CA VAL A 145 12.01 12.36 40.37
C VAL A 145 10.87 12.28 41.39
N ASN A 146 9.63 12.46 40.94
CA ASN A 146 8.46 12.49 41.83
C ASN A 146 8.00 11.08 42.24
N PHE A 147 8.22 10.06 41.42
CA PHE A 147 7.81 8.67 41.68
C PHE A 147 8.98 7.67 41.62
N PRO A 148 10.02 7.82 42.46
CA PRO A 148 11.26 7.04 42.37
C PRO A 148 11.09 5.54 42.67
N LYS A 149 9.97 5.15 43.31
CA LYS A 149 9.63 3.73 43.55
C LYS A 149 9.36 2.96 42.26
N GLN A 150 8.94 3.64 41.20
CA GLN A 150 8.64 3.03 39.92
C GLN A 150 9.86 3.07 39.00
N ARG A 151 10.63 1.97 39.00
CA ARG A 151 11.81 1.75 38.15
C ARG A 151 11.61 2.18 36.70
N LYS A 152 10.46 1.83 36.10
CA LYS A 152 10.19 2.09 34.67
C LYS A 152 10.42 3.54 34.27
N TYR A 153 10.11 4.51 35.14
CA TYR A 153 10.30 5.93 34.84
C TYR A 153 11.77 6.33 34.72
N TYR A 154 12.67 5.64 35.45
CA TYR A 154 14.12 5.82 35.30
C TYR A 154 14.57 5.44 33.90
N PHE A 155 14.17 4.26 33.41
CA PHE A 155 14.53 3.81 32.07
C PHE A 155 13.78 4.55 30.96
N TRP A 156 12.56 5.05 31.20
CA TRP A 156 11.88 5.96 30.26
C TRP A 156 12.68 7.24 30.04
N ALA A 157 13.22 7.82 31.11
CA ALA A 157 14.06 9.00 31.03
C ALA A 157 15.36 8.70 30.25
N ILE A 158 16.02 7.56 30.50
CA ILE A 158 17.21 7.13 29.74
C ILE A 158 16.88 6.99 28.25
N PHE A 159 15.81 6.24 27.94
CA PHE A 159 15.40 5.99 26.56
C PHE A 159 15.08 7.28 25.81
N LEU A 160 14.41 8.24 26.44
CA LEU A 160 14.11 9.52 25.79
C LEU A 160 15.32 10.43 25.65
N CYS A 161 16.29 10.37 26.57
CA CYS A 161 17.59 11.03 26.37
C CYS A 161 18.33 10.41 25.17
N TYR A 162 18.28 9.09 25.02
CA TYR A 162 18.83 8.40 23.86
C TYR A 162 18.12 8.80 22.55
N LEU A 163 16.79 8.83 22.52
CA LEU A 163 16.04 9.25 21.33
C LEU A 163 16.41 10.67 20.89
N LEU A 164 16.53 11.62 21.83
CA LEU A 164 16.99 12.98 21.52
C LEU A 164 18.45 13.06 21.05
N ALA A 165 19.30 12.13 21.47
CA ALA A 165 20.69 12.07 21.02
C ALA A 165 20.82 11.63 19.55
N VAL A 166 19.93 10.72 19.12
CA VAL A 166 19.93 10.14 17.78
C VAL A 166 19.05 10.92 16.80
N ASP A 167 18.05 11.66 17.29
CA ASP A 167 17.11 12.40 16.44
C ASP A 167 17.80 13.49 15.61
N SER A 168 17.59 13.43 14.29
CA SER A 168 18.17 14.38 13.33
C SER A 168 17.55 15.77 13.42
N ALA A 169 16.38 15.92 14.05
CA ALA A 169 15.75 17.22 14.27
C ALA A 169 16.32 17.98 15.49
N SER A 170 17.13 17.32 16.33
CA SER A 170 17.75 17.93 17.51
C SER A 170 19.07 18.63 17.16
N SER A 171 19.38 19.73 17.86
CA SER A 171 20.64 20.46 17.64
C SER A 171 21.85 19.67 18.11
N ASP A 172 23.05 19.92 17.55
CA ASP A 172 24.27 19.18 17.94
C ASP A 172 24.62 19.33 19.42
N GLN A 173 24.33 20.50 20.02
CA GLN A 173 24.50 20.73 21.45
C GLN A 173 23.55 19.85 22.27
N GLU A 174 22.29 19.77 21.87
CA GLU A 174 21.29 18.90 22.51
C GLU A 174 21.68 17.43 22.36
N ARG A 175 22.11 17.00 21.17
CA ARG A 175 22.54 15.62 20.92
C ARG A 175 23.70 15.22 21.83
N LYS A 176 24.71 16.08 21.97
CA LYS A 176 25.84 15.86 22.89
C LYS A 176 25.41 15.83 24.36
N LEU A 177 24.55 16.78 24.76
CA LEU A 177 24.06 16.88 26.14
C LEU A 177 23.25 15.64 26.54
N PHE A 178 22.23 15.29 25.76
CA PHE A 178 21.35 14.16 26.04
C PHE A 178 22.07 12.82 25.83
N GLY A 179 23.00 12.72 24.89
CA GLY A 179 23.88 11.55 24.75
C GLY A 179 24.75 11.33 25.99
N THR A 180 25.38 12.39 26.51
CA THR A 180 26.18 12.31 27.75
C THR A 180 25.31 11.93 28.96
N LEU A 181 24.10 12.49 29.04
CA LEU A 181 23.16 12.18 30.11
C LEU A 181 22.70 10.72 30.06
N ALA A 182 22.29 10.24 28.87
CA ALA A 182 21.89 8.85 28.65
C ALA A 182 23.01 7.88 29.03
N TYR A 183 24.24 8.16 28.58
CA TYR A 183 25.44 7.38 28.93
C TYR A 183 25.66 7.31 30.45
N ARG A 184 25.71 8.45 31.14
CA ARG A 184 25.95 8.48 32.59
C ARG A 184 24.85 7.73 33.37
N MET A 185 23.59 7.90 32.97
CA MET A 185 22.47 7.26 33.65
C MET A 185 22.46 5.74 33.44
N ILE A 186 22.77 5.26 32.23
CA ILE A 186 22.78 3.81 31.93
C ILE A 186 24.06 3.13 32.44
N SER A 187 25.22 3.78 32.41
CA SER A 187 26.45 3.23 33.00
C SER A 187 26.31 3.07 34.51
N LYS A 188 25.70 4.05 35.19
CA LYS A 188 25.35 3.91 36.62
C LYS A 188 24.38 2.75 36.88
N ALA A 189 23.47 2.48 35.95
CA ALA A 189 22.56 1.34 36.04
C ALA A 189 23.30 0.01 35.88
N ALA A 190 24.32 -0.04 35.01
CA ALA A 190 25.16 -1.22 34.82
C ALA A 190 26.08 -1.49 36.02
N GLU A 191 26.71 -0.45 36.58
CA GLU A 191 27.54 -0.54 37.79
C GLU A 191 26.75 -1.02 39.02
N SER A 192 25.45 -0.72 39.06
CA SER A 192 24.58 -1.13 40.17
C SER A 192 24.20 -2.61 40.12
N VAL A 193 24.60 -3.37 39.09
CA VAL A 193 24.30 -4.80 38.96
C VAL A 193 25.23 -5.60 39.88
N PRO A 194 24.69 -6.38 40.84
CA PRO A 194 25.50 -7.18 41.74
C PRO A 194 26.37 -8.19 41.00
N SER A 195 27.60 -8.40 41.50
CA SER A 195 28.51 -9.43 40.99
C SER A 195 28.11 -10.83 41.46
N ASP A 196 27.47 -10.97 42.64
CA ASP A 196 27.02 -12.26 43.16
C ASP A 196 25.59 -12.58 42.68
N PRO A 197 25.37 -13.69 41.93
CA PRO A 197 24.05 -14.09 41.43
C PRO A 197 23.00 -14.40 42.51
N LYS A 198 23.41 -14.57 43.78
CA LYS A 198 22.55 -14.93 44.91
C LYS A 198 21.93 -13.73 45.63
N GLU A 199 22.34 -12.50 45.33
CA GLU A 199 21.71 -11.29 45.86
C GLU A 199 20.31 -11.10 45.23
N LEU A 200 19.29 -11.62 45.92
CA LEU A 200 17.88 -11.69 45.48
C LEU A 200 17.20 -10.32 45.26
N LEU A 201 17.81 -9.22 45.68
CA LEU A 201 17.26 -7.85 45.60
C LEU A 201 18.24 -6.91 44.91
N SER A 202 18.40 -7.05 43.59
CA SER A 202 19.18 -6.07 42.83
C SER A 202 18.59 -4.66 43.02
N PRO A 203 19.43 -3.60 43.08
CA PRO A 203 18.97 -2.24 43.33
C PRO A 203 17.87 -1.82 42.35
N PRO A 204 16.91 -0.95 42.76
CA PRO A 204 15.78 -0.57 41.91
C PRO A 204 16.18 0.14 40.61
N ARG A 205 17.45 0.54 40.45
CA ARG A 205 18.01 1.18 39.25
C ARG A 205 19.03 0.31 38.50
N ALA A 206 19.34 -0.89 38.99
CA ALA A 206 20.32 -1.79 38.37
C ALA A 206 19.72 -2.55 37.19
N ILE A 207 20.43 -2.76 36.08
CA ILE A 207 19.92 -3.53 34.92
C ILE A 207 19.48 -4.94 35.36
N GLN A 208 18.25 -5.34 34.98
CA GLN A 208 17.63 -6.62 35.36
C GLN A 208 17.13 -7.42 34.16
N SER A 209 16.80 -6.76 33.05
CA SER A 209 16.28 -7.41 31.85
C SER A 209 17.25 -7.32 30.67
N GLN A 210 17.09 -8.25 29.72
CA GLN A 210 17.83 -8.22 28.45
C GLN A 210 17.54 -6.93 27.66
N GLU A 211 16.31 -6.43 27.67
CA GLU A 211 15.90 -5.20 26.99
C GLU A 211 16.62 -3.95 27.51
N GLU A 212 16.87 -3.87 28.82
CA GLU A 212 17.62 -2.76 29.41
C GLU A 212 19.11 -2.84 29.06
N LEU A 213 19.66 -4.06 28.94
CA LEU A 213 21.02 -4.26 28.43
C LEU A 213 21.09 -3.93 26.93
N PHE A 214 20.06 -4.25 26.13
CA PHE A 214 19.99 -3.79 24.74
C PHE A 214 20.00 -2.28 24.64
N LEU A 215 19.24 -1.58 25.49
CA LEU A 215 19.24 -0.12 25.54
C LEU A 215 20.65 0.41 25.87
N LEU A 216 21.38 -0.22 26.79
CA LEU A 216 22.78 0.13 27.07
C LEU A 216 23.64 -0.02 25.82
N LEU A 217 23.58 -1.17 25.15
CA LEU A 217 24.37 -1.44 23.95
C LEU A 217 24.06 -0.41 22.85
N LYS A 218 22.78 -0.08 22.63
CA LYS A 218 22.36 0.95 21.67
C LYS A 218 22.94 2.34 21.99
N ILE A 219 22.94 2.74 23.27
CA ILE A 219 23.52 4.02 23.71
C ILE A 219 25.03 4.04 23.49
N PHE A 220 25.73 2.93 23.74
CA PHE A 220 27.18 2.86 23.56
C PHE A 220 27.54 2.84 22.06
N GLN A 221 26.74 2.17 21.24
CA GLN A 221 26.87 2.14 19.79
C GLN A 221 26.67 3.52 19.16
N SER A 222 25.67 4.29 19.60
CA SER A 222 25.45 5.64 19.06
C SER A 222 26.54 6.65 19.43
N GLN A 223 27.48 6.26 20.31
CA GLN A 223 28.64 7.05 20.74
C GLN A 223 29.97 6.40 20.36
N ASP A 224 29.96 5.38 19.50
CA ASP A 224 31.14 4.65 19.01
C ASP A 224 32.03 4.05 20.11
N ARG A 225 31.45 3.70 21.27
CA ARG A 225 32.18 3.10 22.42
C ARG A 225 32.27 1.58 22.32
N ASN A 226 32.79 1.07 21.21
CA ASN A 226 32.82 -0.38 20.93
C ASN A 226 33.68 -1.17 21.92
N ASP A 227 34.78 -0.60 22.43
CA ASP A 227 35.64 -1.25 23.42
C ASP A 227 34.94 -1.50 24.76
N GLU A 228 34.11 -0.56 25.21
CA GLU A 228 33.33 -0.72 26.44
C GLU A 228 32.26 -1.81 26.28
N ILE A 229 31.66 -1.91 25.08
CA ILE A 229 30.71 -2.99 24.75
C ILE A 229 31.41 -4.36 24.88
N LEU A 230 32.60 -4.51 24.30
CA LEU A 230 33.35 -5.77 24.38
C LEU A 230 33.69 -6.14 25.83
N LYS A 231 34.07 -5.16 26.65
CA LYS A 231 34.30 -5.35 28.10
C LYS A 231 33.04 -5.82 28.82
N ILE A 232 31.89 -5.19 28.56
CA ILE A 232 30.61 -5.56 29.18
C ILE A 232 30.19 -6.97 28.74
N LEU A 233 30.28 -7.28 27.45
CA LEU A 233 29.92 -8.59 26.91
C LEU A 233 30.87 -9.71 27.36
N GLY A 234 32.09 -9.36 27.77
CA GLY A 234 33.06 -10.26 28.40
C GLY A 234 32.92 -10.42 29.92
N SER A 235 32.10 -9.60 30.58
CA SER A 235 31.95 -9.63 32.05
C SER A 235 31.15 -10.84 32.54
N GLU A 236 31.35 -11.26 33.79
CA GLU A 236 30.59 -12.39 34.36
C GLU A 236 29.14 -12.00 34.73
N SER A 237 28.91 -10.74 35.12
CA SER A 237 27.60 -10.25 35.59
C SER A 237 26.66 -9.83 34.47
N LEU A 238 27.19 -9.20 33.40
CA LEU A 238 26.40 -8.68 32.25
C LEU A 238 26.83 -9.27 30.91
N GLY A 239 27.85 -10.12 30.87
CA GLY A 239 28.35 -10.70 29.63
C GLY A 239 27.54 -11.88 29.13
N LEU A 240 28.04 -12.55 28.09
CA LEU A 240 27.30 -13.59 27.36
C LEU A 240 26.83 -14.74 28.27
N LYS A 241 27.66 -15.16 29.22
CA LYS A 241 27.35 -16.26 30.16
C LYS A 241 26.54 -15.81 31.39
N SER A 242 26.20 -14.53 31.49
CA SER A 242 25.45 -14.00 32.64
C SER A 242 24.04 -14.59 32.73
N ARG A 243 23.42 -14.50 33.92
CA ARG A 243 22.02 -14.89 34.13
C ARG A 243 21.03 -14.07 33.28
N ILE A 244 21.40 -12.85 32.92
CA ILE A 244 20.55 -11.96 32.12
C ILE A 244 20.60 -12.39 30.65
N VAL A 245 21.80 -12.60 30.09
CA VAL A 245 22.00 -12.88 28.65
C VAL A 245 21.81 -14.35 28.29
N GLN A 246 22.30 -15.29 29.11
CA GLN A 246 22.18 -16.75 28.90
C GLN A 246 22.61 -17.23 27.49
N ASN A 247 23.69 -16.66 26.95
CA ASN A 247 24.19 -16.88 25.59
C ASN A 247 23.14 -16.66 24.48
N ASP A 248 22.21 -15.74 24.69
CA ASP A 248 21.26 -15.34 23.65
C ASP A 248 22.01 -14.85 22.39
N TRP A 249 21.55 -15.34 21.23
CA TRP A 249 22.21 -15.15 19.94
C TRP A 249 22.36 -13.68 19.57
N PHE A 250 21.42 -12.81 19.95
CA PHE A 250 21.51 -11.38 19.64
C PHE A 250 22.79 -10.79 20.23
N PHE A 251 23.10 -11.08 21.50
CA PHE A 251 24.30 -10.53 22.15
C PHE A 251 25.59 -11.12 21.60
N VAL A 252 25.56 -12.39 21.17
CA VAL A 252 26.68 -13.01 20.45
C VAL A 252 26.93 -12.29 19.13
N ARG A 253 25.87 -12.06 18.35
CA ARG A 253 25.94 -11.32 17.08
C ARG A 253 26.42 -9.88 17.28
N GLU A 254 25.95 -9.19 18.31
CA GLU A 254 26.44 -7.84 18.62
C GLU A 254 27.93 -7.83 19.01
N LYS A 255 28.41 -8.86 19.73
CA LYS A 255 29.86 -9.01 20.00
C LYS A 255 30.66 -9.17 18.70
N ILE A 256 30.19 -10.01 17.78
CA ILE A 256 30.81 -10.25 16.45
C ILE A 256 30.89 -8.94 15.67
N LEU A 257 29.77 -8.21 15.58
CA LEU A 257 29.73 -6.92 14.89
C LEU A 257 30.64 -5.87 15.56
N CYS A 258 30.70 -5.83 16.89
CA CYS A 258 31.58 -4.92 17.62
C CYS A 258 33.06 -5.26 17.42
N LEU A 259 33.44 -6.54 17.38
CA LEU A 259 34.79 -6.99 17.06
C LEU A 259 35.22 -6.52 15.67
N GLY A 260 34.35 -6.71 14.67
CA GLY A 260 34.58 -6.23 13.30
C GLY A 260 34.72 -4.71 13.20
N ARG A 261 33.90 -3.94 13.95
CA ARG A 261 33.98 -2.46 14.00
C ARG A 261 35.20 -1.92 14.76
N SER A 262 35.72 -2.68 15.72
CA SER A 262 36.86 -2.28 16.55
C SER A 262 38.21 -2.63 15.91
N GLU A 263 38.20 -3.26 14.73
CA GLU A 263 39.39 -3.65 13.95
C GLU A 263 40.39 -4.54 14.74
N LYS A 264 39.93 -5.27 15.76
CA LYS A 264 40.75 -6.21 16.53
C LYS A 264 40.83 -7.56 15.81
N TRP A 265 41.51 -7.61 14.67
CA TRP A 265 41.48 -8.75 13.75
C TRP A 265 42.01 -10.05 14.35
N ALA A 266 43.06 -10.00 15.19
CA ALA A 266 43.58 -11.20 15.87
C ALA A 266 42.55 -11.81 16.84
N GLU A 267 42.00 -11.00 17.75
CA GLU A 267 40.94 -11.43 18.68
C GLU A 267 39.68 -11.90 17.92
N SER A 268 39.38 -11.28 16.79
CA SER A 268 38.23 -11.62 15.94
C SER A 268 38.41 -12.97 15.26
N LEU A 269 39.61 -13.26 14.76
CA LEU A 269 39.96 -14.53 14.11
C LEU A 269 39.87 -15.67 15.13
N ASP A 270 40.51 -15.50 16.29
CA ASP A 270 40.48 -16.49 17.37
C ASP A 270 39.05 -16.74 17.84
N PHE A 271 38.29 -15.68 18.11
CA PHE A 271 36.89 -15.81 18.52
C PHE A 271 36.04 -16.55 17.49
N ALA A 272 36.14 -16.19 16.21
CA ALA A 272 35.35 -16.82 15.15
C ALA A 272 35.75 -18.30 14.96
N ARG A 273 37.05 -18.61 15.00
CA ARG A 273 37.55 -19.98 14.89
C ARG A 273 37.12 -20.84 16.06
N ASP A 274 37.27 -20.34 17.28
CA ASP A 274 36.87 -21.04 18.50
C ASP A 274 35.35 -21.27 18.54
N PHE A 275 34.58 -20.30 18.05
CA PHE A 275 33.13 -20.41 17.98
C PHE A 275 32.68 -21.47 16.98
N LEU A 276 33.32 -21.54 15.81
CA LEU A 276 33.05 -22.54 14.77
C LEU A 276 33.71 -23.90 15.05
N SER A 277 34.58 -23.99 16.06
CA SER A 277 35.20 -25.26 16.48
C SER A 277 34.17 -26.12 17.23
N MET A 278 33.93 -27.31 16.69
CA MET A 278 32.88 -28.22 17.14
C MET A 278 33.44 -29.39 17.94
N PRO A 279 32.75 -29.84 19.01
CA PRO A 279 33.18 -31.02 19.78
C PRO A 279 33.29 -32.28 18.91
N ASP A 280 34.09 -33.27 19.34
CA ASP A 280 34.26 -34.54 18.60
C ASP A 280 32.99 -35.40 18.60
N GLU A 281 32.12 -35.25 19.60
CA GLU A 281 30.83 -35.94 19.64
C GLU A 281 29.87 -35.44 18.54
N ASP A 282 29.62 -36.27 17.53
CA ASP A 282 28.84 -35.91 16.33
C ASP A 282 27.41 -35.41 16.62
N ALA A 283 26.72 -35.99 17.60
CA ALA A 283 25.36 -35.58 17.94
C ALA A 283 25.30 -34.15 18.54
N LYS A 284 26.25 -33.82 19.43
CA LYS A 284 26.36 -32.47 20.00
C LYS A 284 26.87 -31.48 18.96
N ALA A 285 27.83 -31.89 18.13
CA ALA A 285 28.34 -31.08 17.04
C ALA A 285 27.24 -30.70 16.04
N GLN A 286 26.35 -31.63 15.69
CA GLN A 286 25.28 -31.35 14.74
C GLN A 286 24.19 -30.42 15.30
N THR A 287 23.91 -30.48 16.61
CA THR A 287 23.01 -29.53 17.28
C THR A 287 23.62 -28.13 17.31
N LEU A 288 24.86 -28.01 17.77
CA LEU A 288 25.57 -26.74 17.82
C LEU A 288 25.78 -26.14 16.42
N LEU A 289 25.96 -26.97 15.39
CA LEU A 289 26.11 -26.49 14.02
C LEU A 289 24.87 -25.71 13.58
N LYS A 290 23.67 -26.18 13.92
CA LYS A 290 22.43 -25.46 13.58
C LYS A 290 22.32 -24.09 14.25
N GLU A 291 22.94 -23.93 15.42
CA GLU A 291 22.91 -22.68 16.19
C GLU A 291 24.04 -21.72 15.78
N ARG A 292 25.20 -22.25 15.38
CA ARG A 292 26.42 -21.47 15.15
C ARG A 292 26.75 -21.22 13.68
N ASP A 293 26.17 -21.97 12.75
CA ASP A 293 26.41 -21.85 11.31
C ASP A 293 25.72 -20.62 10.71
N ASP A 294 26.13 -19.43 11.16
CA ASP A 294 25.63 -18.13 10.72
C ASP A 294 26.68 -17.40 9.86
N TRP A 295 26.23 -16.83 8.74
CA TRP A 295 27.10 -16.18 7.77
C TRP A 295 27.89 -14.98 8.34
N GLU A 296 27.40 -14.30 9.37
CA GLU A 296 28.11 -13.20 10.03
C GLU A 296 29.38 -13.68 10.75
N VAL A 297 29.35 -14.88 11.34
CA VAL A 297 30.52 -15.51 11.98
C VAL A 297 31.57 -15.83 10.91
N TRP A 298 31.14 -16.43 9.80
CA TRP A 298 32.00 -16.71 8.66
C TRP A 298 32.58 -15.44 8.06
N THR A 299 31.77 -14.39 7.93
CA THR A 299 32.22 -13.08 7.43
C THR A 299 33.29 -12.48 8.34
N LEU A 300 33.16 -12.58 9.67
CA LEU A 300 34.18 -12.13 10.61
C LEU A 300 35.49 -12.93 10.44
N LEU A 301 35.41 -14.27 10.37
CA LEU A 301 36.57 -15.14 10.16
C LEU A 301 37.32 -14.77 8.86
N LEU A 302 36.58 -14.71 7.75
CA LEU A 302 37.13 -14.41 6.43
C LEU A 302 37.69 -13.00 6.35
N SER A 303 36.97 -12.00 6.87
CA SER A 303 37.44 -10.60 6.86
C SER A 303 38.70 -10.43 7.70
N SER A 304 38.77 -11.08 8.87
CA SER A 304 39.95 -11.05 9.73
C SER A 304 41.16 -11.68 9.04
N ALA A 305 40.98 -12.85 8.41
CA ALA A 305 42.04 -13.52 7.65
C ALA A 305 42.53 -12.69 6.45
N LYS A 306 41.60 -12.11 5.67
CA LYS A 306 41.91 -11.25 4.52
C LYS A 306 42.66 -9.97 4.92
N LYS A 307 42.42 -9.45 6.14
CA LYS A 307 43.06 -8.23 6.64
C LYS A 307 44.42 -8.47 7.28
N ASP A 308 44.59 -9.58 7.98
CA ASP A 308 45.89 -10.01 8.50
C ASP A 308 46.85 -10.34 7.35
N ASN A 309 46.35 -11.02 6.30
CA ASN A 309 47.06 -11.27 5.03
C ASN A 309 48.47 -11.89 5.20
N THR A 310 48.69 -12.67 6.26
CA THR A 310 49.91 -13.46 6.42
C THR A 310 49.73 -14.83 5.76
N GLU A 311 50.81 -15.38 5.19
CA GLU A 311 50.75 -16.70 4.53
C GLU A 311 50.34 -17.81 5.50
N GLU A 312 50.80 -17.71 6.75
CA GLU A 312 50.47 -18.65 7.82
C GLU A 312 48.97 -18.63 8.17
N THR A 313 48.39 -17.45 8.40
CA THR A 313 46.95 -17.37 8.71
C THR A 313 46.09 -17.78 7.51
N THR A 314 46.51 -17.43 6.30
CA THR A 314 45.85 -17.84 5.05
C THR A 314 45.79 -19.36 4.93
N GLN A 315 46.91 -20.05 5.16
CA GLN A 315 46.98 -21.50 5.08
C GLN A 315 46.19 -22.18 6.20
N ASN A 316 46.31 -21.67 7.43
CA ASN A 316 45.59 -22.19 8.59
C ASN A 316 44.06 -22.08 8.41
N VAL A 317 43.56 -20.96 7.88
CA VAL A 317 42.14 -20.76 7.62
C VAL A 317 41.67 -21.64 6.46
N LEU A 318 42.48 -21.80 5.40
CA LEU A 318 42.15 -22.70 4.30
C LEU A 318 42.01 -24.15 4.77
N GLU A 319 42.96 -24.63 5.57
CA GLU A 319 42.93 -25.98 6.13
C GLU A 319 41.70 -26.17 7.04
N PHE A 320 41.40 -25.17 7.88
CA PHE A 320 40.20 -25.17 8.71
C PHE A 320 38.92 -25.29 7.85
N LEU A 321 38.78 -24.47 6.79
CA LEU A 321 37.62 -24.51 5.89
C LEU A 321 37.46 -25.86 5.19
N GLN A 322 38.56 -26.41 4.67
CA GLN A 322 38.54 -27.72 4.00
C GLN A 322 38.17 -28.84 4.97
N ASN A 323 38.70 -28.84 6.18
CA ASN A 323 38.38 -29.82 7.21
C ASN A 323 36.92 -29.69 7.67
N PHE A 324 36.43 -28.46 7.80
CA PHE A 324 35.04 -28.18 8.16
C PHE A 324 34.06 -28.72 7.12
N VAL A 325 34.29 -28.42 5.83
CA VAL A 325 33.45 -28.90 4.72
C VAL A 325 33.47 -30.43 4.60
N LYS A 326 34.65 -31.05 4.74
CA LYS A 326 34.77 -32.52 4.74
C LYS A 326 33.95 -33.16 5.85
N ARG A 327 33.97 -32.57 7.06
CA ARG A 327 33.18 -33.04 8.20
C ARG A 327 31.68 -32.76 8.04
N PHE A 328 31.33 -31.58 7.54
CA PHE A 328 29.95 -31.08 7.46
C PHE A 328 29.53 -30.80 6.02
N GLN A 329 29.44 -31.85 5.20
CA GLN A 329 29.07 -31.80 3.77
C GLN A 329 27.67 -31.21 3.48
N LYS A 330 26.86 -30.90 4.50
CA LYS A 330 25.53 -30.29 4.36
C LYS A 330 25.52 -28.80 4.71
N SER A 331 26.62 -28.24 5.20
CA SER A 331 26.69 -26.82 5.55
C SER A 331 26.83 -25.97 4.28
N ARG A 332 25.80 -25.19 3.96
CA ARG A 332 25.84 -24.22 2.85
C ARG A 332 26.89 -23.16 3.10
N ASN A 333 26.91 -22.58 4.31
CA ASN A 333 27.80 -21.47 4.64
C ASN A 333 29.28 -21.89 4.66
N GLY A 334 29.60 -23.11 5.09
CA GLY A 334 30.98 -23.63 4.99
C GLY A 334 31.47 -23.72 3.54
N HIS A 335 30.64 -24.26 2.63
CA HIS A 335 30.95 -24.27 1.20
C HIS A 335 31.07 -22.86 0.62
N LEU A 336 30.18 -21.94 1.00
CA LEU A 336 30.21 -20.55 0.57
C LEU A 336 31.45 -19.82 1.08
N ALA A 337 31.89 -20.09 2.31
CA ALA A 337 33.09 -19.51 2.89
C ALA A 337 34.35 -19.95 2.13
N LEU A 338 34.42 -21.24 1.76
CA LEU A 338 35.50 -21.77 0.91
C LEU A 338 35.51 -21.11 -0.48
N LEU A 339 34.33 -20.92 -1.08
CA LEU A 339 34.20 -20.26 -2.39
C LEU A 339 34.57 -18.77 -2.33
N ASP A 340 34.11 -18.04 -1.31
CA ASP A 340 34.44 -16.63 -1.07
C ASP A 340 35.94 -16.43 -0.81
N PHE A 341 36.56 -17.34 -0.04
CA PHE A 341 37.99 -17.31 0.18
C PHE A 341 38.77 -17.61 -1.10
N SER A 342 38.30 -18.55 -1.93
CA SER A 342 38.88 -18.85 -3.25
C SER A 342 38.76 -17.67 -4.21
N SER A 343 37.65 -16.93 -4.16
CA SER A 343 37.44 -15.70 -4.93
C SER A 343 38.45 -14.61 -4.55
N TRP A 344 38.66 -14.42 -3.24
CA TRP A 344 39.69 -13.50 -2.76
C TRP A 344 41.10 -13.92 -3.20
N ARG A 345 41.43 -15.23 -3.15
CA ARG A 345 42.72 -15.74 -3.63
C ARG A 345 42.93 -15.53 -5.14
N LEU A 346 41.87 -15.57 -5.94
CA LEU A 346 41.95 -15.20 -7.37
C LEU A 346 42.28 -13.70 -7.51
N GLN A 347 41.64 -12.84 -6.72
CA GLN A 347 41.88 -11.39 -6.75
C GLN A 347 43.31 -11.01 -6.31
N THR A 348 43.90 -11.74 -5.35
CA THR A 348 45.28 -11.55 -4.92
C THR A 348 46.32 -12.23 -5.82
N GLY A 349 45.88 -12.96 -6.86
CA GLY A 349 46.76 -13.70 -7.79
C GLY A 349 47.29 -15.03 -7.23
N ALA A 350 46.87 -15.44 -6.04
CA ALA A 350 47.26 -16.71 -5.41
C ALA A 350 46.50 -17.93 -5.95
N LEU A 351 45.48 -17.72 -6.80
CA LEU A 351 44.72 -18.75 -7.50
C LEU A 351 44.52 -18.36 -8.97
N THR A 352 44.59 -19.32 -9.89
CA THR A 352 44.37 -19.10 -11.32
C THR A 352 42.89 -19.24 -11.70
N GLN A 353 42.49 -18.69 -12.86
CA GLN A 353 41.12 -18.82 -13.38
C GLN A 353 40.63 -20.29 -13.47
N PRO A 354 41.43 -21.27 -13.97
CA PRO A 354 41.04 -22.68 -13.96
C PRO A 354 40.87 -23.26 -12.55
N GLY A 355 41.71 -22.85 -11.60
CA GLY A 355 41.60 -23.28 -10.20
C GLY A 355 40.34 -22.74 -9.53
N TYR A 356 39.96 -21.50 -9.83
CA TYR A 356 38.72 -20.92 -9.34
C TYR A 356 37.47 -21.52 -10.01
N LEU A 357 37.54 -21.83 -11.32
CA LEU A 357 36.50 -22.59 -12.00
C LEU A 357 36.26 -23.95 -11.32
N ALA A 358 37.32 -24.66 -10.95
CA ALA A 358 37.19 -25.93 -10.22
C ALA A 358 36.49 -25.76 -8.86
N ALA A 359 36.79 -24.68 -8.12
CA ALA A 359 36.09 -24.37 -6.88
C ALA A 359 34.59 -24.08 -7.09
N CYS A 360 34.23 -23.37 -8.16
CA CYS A 360 32.82 -23.15 -8.55
C CYS A 360 32.11 -24.46 -8.93
N GLN A 361 32.80 -25.36 -9.65
CA GLN A 361 32.27 -26.68 -10.02
C GLN A 361 32.06 -27.57 -8.80
N GLU A 362 33.02 -27.57 -7.86
CA GLU A 362 32.91 -28.29 -6.60
C GLU A 362 31.71 -27.78 -5.77
N TYR A 363 31.57 -26.46 -5.64
CA TYR A 363 30.41 -25.86 -4.98
C TYR A 363 29.08 -26.31 -5.62
N PHE A 364 29.02 -26.30 -6.96
CA PHE A 364 27.84 -26.73 -7.70
C PHE A 364 27.55 -28.21 -7.45
N ASP A 365 28.54 -29.10 -7.44
CA ASP A 365 28.31 -30.54 -7.22
C ASP A 365 27.70 -30.84 -5.85
N PHE A 366 28.12 -30.13 -4.79
CA PHE A 366 27.55 -30.29 -3.45
C PHE A 366 26.14 -29.69 -3.32
N ASN A 367 25.85 -28.59 -4.02
CA ASN A 367 24.64 -27.80 -3.79
C ASN A 367 23.60 -27.84 -4.93
N ARG A 368 23.89 -28.48 -6.08
CA ARG A 368 23.04 -28.48 -7.29
C ARG A 368 21.58 -28.91 -7.06
N GLY A 369 21.33 -29.79 -6.10
CA GLY A 369 19.98 -30.25 -5.74
C GLY A 369 19.18 -29.27 -4.87
N LYS A 370 19.67 -28.04 -4.67
CA LYS A 370 19.06 -27.02 -3.80
C LYS A 370 18.77 -25.74 -4.58
N LEU A 371 17.61 -25.13 -4.36
CA LEU A 371 17.14 -23.95 -5.11
C LEU A 371 18.04 -22.72 -4.94
N TYR A 372 18.73 -22.59 -3.80
CA TYR A 372 19.65 -21.48 -3.55
C TYR A 372 20.96 -21.54 -4.35
N CYS A 373 21.27 -22.70 -4.97
CA CYS A 373 22.54 -22.91 -5.66
C CYS A 373 22.76 -21.90 -6.79
N PHE A 374 21.71 -21.61 -7.58
CA PHE A 374 21.81 -20.61 -8.64
C PHE A 374 22.20 -19.22 -8.11
N GLU A 375 21.53 -18.71 -7.07
CA GLU A 375 21.81 -17.38 -6.51
C GLU A 375 23.25 -17.28 -5.98
N ASP A 376 23.71 -18.34 -5.32
CA ASP A 376 25.07 -18.44 -4.80
C ASP A 376 26.10 -18.43 -5.93
N VAL A 377 25.92 -19.31 -6.93
CA VAL A 377 26.82 -19.39 -8.10
C VAL A 377 26.77 -18.09 -8.91
N ARG A 378 25.59 -17.48 -9.10
CA ARG A 378 25.44 -16.21 -9.84
C ARG A 378 26.32 -15.12 -9.25
N LYS A 379 26.40 -15.03 -7.91
CA LYS A 379 27.27 -14.07 -7.22
C LYS A 379 28.74 -14.27 -7.55
N TYR A 380 29.25 -15.50 -7.38
CA TYR A 380 30.68 -15.79 -7.49
C TYR A 380 31.18 -16.00 -8.93
N ALA A 381 30.28 -16.39 -9.85
CA ALA A 381 30.61 -16.58 -11.27
C ALA A 381 31.00 -15.28 -11.98
N THR A 382 30.57 -14.11 -11.47
CA THR A 382 30.97 -12.79 -12.02
C THR A 382 32.47 -12.52 -11.99
N HIS A 383 33.23 -13.25 -11.16
CA HIS A 383 34.69 -13.14 -11.08
C HIS A 383 35.44 -14.00 -12.12
N LEU A 384 34.74 -14.91 -12.80
CA LEU A 384 35.28 -15.68 -13.92
C LEU A 384 35.25 -14.82 -15.20
N ASP A 385 36.17 -15.08 -16.11
CA ASP A 385 36.08 -14.52 -17.46
C ASP A 385 34.95 -15.18 -18.27
N LYS A 386 34.60 -14.59 -19.43
CA LYS A 386 33.49 -15.10 -20.26
C LYS A 386 33.69 -16.56 -20.70
N ASP A 387 34.92 -16.95 -21.01
CA ASP A 387 35.23 -18.30 -21.49
C ASP A 387 35.05 -19.35 -20.38
N HIS A 388 35.51 -19.06 -19.17
CA HIS A 388 35.36 -19.96 -18.03
C HIS A 388 33.92 -19.98 -17.49
N ILE A 389 33.16 -18.88 -17.63
CA ILE A 389 31.71 -18.88 -17.34
C ILE A 389 30.99 -19.85 -18.28
N ILE A 390 31.29 -19.81 -19.58
CA ILE A 390 30.67 -20.74 -20.56
C ILE A 390 31.01 -22.19 -20.19
N LYS A 391 32.26 -22.49 -19.84
CA LYS A 391 32.66 -23.83 -19.36
C LYS A 391 31.92 -24.27 -18.09
N LEU A 392 31.61 -23.34 -17.19
CA LEU A 392 30.81 -23.64 -15.99
C LEU A 392 29.36 -24.00 -16.36
N VAL A 393 28.76 -23.27 -17.31
CA VAL A 393 27.42 -23.56 -17.84
C VAL A 393 27.39 -24.92 -18.54
N GLU A 394 28.37 -25.19 -19.41
CA GLU A 394 28.54 -26.49 -20.08
C GLU A 394 28.65 -27.63 -19.06
N TYR A 395 29.49 -27.46 -18.03
CA TYR A 395 29.60 -28.43 -16.93
C TYR A 395 28.27 -28.69 -16.23
N ALA A 396 27.49 -27.64 -15.93
CA ALA A 396 26.18 -27.78 -15.31
C ALA A 396 25.20 -28.54 -16.21
N LEU A 397 25.19 -28.26 -17.52
CA LEU A 397 24.34 -28.94 -18.51
C LEU A 397 24.75 -30.40 -18.75
N GLU A 398 26.05 -30.73 -18.72
CA GLU A 398 26.54 -32.11 -18.79
C GLU A 398 26.01 -32.95 -17.62
N LYS A 399 25.99 -32.39 -16.40
CA LYS A 399 25.42 -33.07 -15.23
C LYS A 399 23.92 -33.34 -15.40
N VAL A 400 23.18 -32.47 -16.09
CA VAL A 400 21.77 -32.70 -16.43
C VAL A 400 21.65 -33.87 -17.41
N ASN A 401 22.42 -33.87 -18.50
CA ASN A 401 22.36 -34.92 -19.53
C ASN A 401 22.74 -36.32 -18.99
N SER A 402 23.55 -36.38 -17.93
CA SER A 402 23.90 -37.62 -17.25
C SER A 402 22.76 -38.24 -16.40
N GLN A 403 21.70 -37.47 -16.11
CA GLN A 403 20.56 -37.92 -15.30
C GLN A 403 19.45 -38.47 -16.18
N LYS A 404 19.18 -39.78 -16.09
CA LYS A 404 18.14 -40.47 -16.88
C LYS A 404 16.77 -40.54 -16.19
N ASP A 405 16.71 -40.29 -14.88
CA ASP A 405 15.50 -40.42 -14.07
C ASP A 405 15.16 -39.06 -13.45
N MET A 406 13.96 -38.56 -13.70
CA MET A 406 13.47 -37.23 -13.27
C MET A 406 12.42 -37.34 -12.15
N SER A 407 12.32 -38.51 -11.52
CA SER A 407 11.40 -38.79 -10.43
C SER A 407 11.78 -38.10 -9.10
N ASN A 408 13.07 -37.79 -8.88
CA ASN A 408 13.53 -37.15 -7.65
C ASN A 408 13.51 -35.61 -7.73
N THR A 409 12.92 -34.95 -6.73
CA THR A 409 12.89 -33.48 -6.60
C THR A 409 14.28 -32.84 -6.65
N ALA A 410 15.31 -33.48 -6.07
CA ALA A 410 16.67 -32.93 -6.10
C ALA A 410 17.29 -32.95 -7.52
N GLN A 411 16.93 -33.93 -8.34
CA GLN A 411 17.35 -34.00 -9.75
C GLN A 411 16.61 -32.94 -10.57
N GLN A 412 15.31 -32.77 -10.36
CA GLN A 412 14.54 -31.69 -10.98
C GLN A 412 15.13 -30.31 -10.68
N ILE A 413 15.50 -30.06 -9.42
CA ILE A 413 16.15 -28.80 -9.00
C ILE A 413 17.53 -28.62 -9.66
N THR A 414 18.27 -29.71 -9.88
CA THR A 414 19.56 -29.67 -10.59
C THR A 414 19.38 -29.16 -12.02
N VAL A 415 18.36 -29.67 -12.73
CA VAL A 415 18.00 -29.20 -14.07
C VAL A 415 17.60 -27.73 -14.07
N ILE A 416 16.75 -27.34 -13.12
CA ILE A 416 16.32 -25.93 -12.97
C ILE A 416 17.52 -25.01 -12.78
N ASN A 417 18.45 -25.36 -11.88
CA ASN A 417 19.64 -24.54 -11.63
C ASN A 417 20.54 -24.45 -12.87
N ALA A 418 20.74 -25.54 -13.61
CA ALA A 418 21.51 -25.53 -14.85
C ALA A 418 20.87 -24.63 -15.91
N PHE A 419 19.54 -24.69 -16.07
CA PHE A 419 18.81 -23.85 -17.03
C PHE A 419 18.80 -22.37 -16.61
N LYS A 420 18.76 -22.07 -15.31
CA LYS A 420 18.94 -20.70 -14.81
C LYS A 420 20.34 -20.17 -15.14
N LEU A 421 21.38 -21.00 -15.01
CA LEU A 421 22.75 -20.63 -15.39
C LEU A 421 22.87 -20.42 -16.92
N GLU A 422 22.27 -21.29 -17.72
CA GLU A 422 22.22 -21.15 -19.18
C GLU A 422 21.50 -19.85 -19.59
N TYR A 423 20.35 -19.57 -18.99
CA TYR A 423 19.60 -18.32 -19.20
C TYR A 423 20.44 -17.09 -18.84
N CYS A 424 21.07 -17.11 -17.66
CA CYS A 424 21.82 -15.98 -17.12
C CYS A 424 23.09 -15.67 -17.93
N PHE A 425 23.84 -16.70 -18.33
CA PHE A 425 25.22 -16.53 -18.80
C PHE A 425 25.48 -16.96 -20.25
N SER A 426 24.54 -17.63 -20.93
CA SER A 426 24.74 -18.13 -22.30
C SER A 426 23.68 -17.61 -23.26
N LEU A 427 22.40 -17.68 -22.89
CA LEU A 427 21.28 -17.48 -23.81
C LEU A 427 21.23 -16.08 -24.43
N PHE A 428 21.49 -15.04 -23.63
CA PHE A 428 21.43 -13.63 -24.06
C PHE A 428 22.80 -12.92 -24.03
N SER A 429 23.89 -13.69 -24.08
CA SER A 429 25.26 -13.14 -23.93
C SER A 429 25.78 -12.40 -25.15
N SER A 430 25.12 -12.56 -26.30
CA SER A 430 25.42 -11.85 -27.56
C SER A 430 24.30 -10.89 -27.93
N GLU A 431 24.65 -9.67 -28.38
CA GLU A 431 23.67 -8.64 -28.82
C GLU A 431 22.72 -9.12 -29.93
N ASN A 432 23.14 -10.08 -30.76
CA ASN A 432 22.33 -10.68 -31.82
C ASN A 432 21.99 -12.15 -31.51
N THR A 433 21.16 -12.36 -30.48
CA THR A 433 20.69 -13.71 -30.15
C THR A 433 19.69 -14.19 -31.23
N SER A 434 19.98 -15.31 -31.87
CA SER A 434 19.08 -15.93 -32.86
C SER A 434 17.77 -16.36 -32.20
N THR A 435 16.63 -15.95 -32.75
CA THR A 435 15.28 -16.35 -32.31
C THR A 435 15.17 -17.86 -32.11
N LYS A 436 15.74 -18.65 -33.04
CA LYS A 436 15.74 -20.13 -32.95
C LYS A 436 16.38 -20.66 -31.66
N LYS A 437 17.47 -20.05 -31.17
CA LYS A 437 18.12 -20.50 -29.92
C LYS A 437 17.22 -20.30 -28.69
N VAL A 438 16.47 -19.19 -28.68
CA VAL A 438 15.51 -18.91 -27.60
C VAL A 438 14.31 -19.85 -27.69
N GLU A 439 13.81 -20.10 -28.89
CA GLU A 439 12.72 -21.05 -29.13
C GLU A 439 13.10 -22.48 -28.72
N ASP A 440 14.31 -22.94 -29.04
CA ASP A 440 14.85 -24.24 -28.61
C ASP A 440 14.97 -24.35 -27.08
N PHE A 441 15.44 -23.28 -26.42
CA PHE A 441 15.50 -23.22 -24.95
C PHE A 441 14.10 -23.29 -24.32
N VAL A 442 13.13 -22.54 -24.86
CA VAL A 442 11.74 -22.54 -24.40
C VAL A 442 11.11 -23.93 -24.59
N ALA A 443 11.32 -24.57 -25.74
CA ALA A 443 10.82 -25.92 -26.02
C ALA A 443 11.38 -26.95 -25.01
N ARG A 444 12.69 -26.91 -24.72
CA ARG A 444 13.30 -27.76 -23.69
C ARG A 444 12.69 -27.53 -22.31
N CYS A 445 12.47 -26.28 -21.91
CA CYS A 445 11.87 -25.96 -20.62
C CYS A 445 10.43 -26.49 -20.51
N LEU A 446 9.60 -26.30 -21.55
CA LEU A 446 8.22 -26.79 -21.60
C LEU A 446 8.15 -28.32 -21.56
N LYS A 447 9.01 -28.99 -22.32
CA LYS A 447 9.10 -30.45 -22.32
C LYS A 447 9.38 -31.00 -20.92
N ILE A 448 10.35 -30.42 -20.22
CA ILE A 448 10.69 -30.84 -18.85
C ILE A 448 9.56 -30.47 -17.88
N TYR A 449 8.95 -29.30 -18.01
CA TYR A 449 7.80 -28.90 -17.20
C TYR A 449 6.64 -29.90 -17.30
N ARG A 450 6.35 -30.38 -18.52
CA ARG A 450 5.33 -31.41 -18.80
C ARG A 450 5.69 -32.77 -18.23
N VAL A 451 6.92 -33.25 -18.43
CA VAL A 451 7.38 -34.57 -17.95
C VAL A 451 7.48 -34.62 -16.42
N THR A 452 7.78 -33.50 -15.77
CA THR A 452 7.90 -33.41 -14.30
C THR A 452 6.57 -33.23 -13.58
N LYS A 453 5.45 -33.18 -14.31
CA LYS A 453 4.10 -33.11 -13.73
C LYS A 453 3.82 -34.37 -12.90
N GLN A 454 3.67 -34.20 -11.59
CA GLN A 454 3.30 -35.31 -10.72
C GLN A 454 1.82 -35.67 -10.91
N PRO A 455 1.46 -36.97 -10.95
CA PRO A 455 0.07 -37.40 -10.89
C PRO A 455 -0.53 -37.00 -9.54
N GLU A 456 -1.71 -36.40 -9.56
CA GLU A 456 -2.44 -35.79 -8.44
C GLU A 456 -2.38 -36.61 -7.13
N SER A 457 -1.37 -36.41 -6.27
CA SER A 457 -1.33 -36.90 -4.89
C SER A 457 -0.05 -36.46 -4.16
N SER A 458 -0.14 -35.42 -3.34
CA SER A 458 0.55 -35.22 -2.03
C SER A 458 0.89 -33.75 -1.73
N ALA A 459 1.11 -32.91 -2.74
CA ALA A 459 1.31 -31.48 -2.53
C ALA A 459 -0.01 -30.85 -2.07
N THR A 460 -0.03 -30.26 -0.87
CA THR A 460 -1.16 -29.41 -0.48
C THR A 460 -1.29 -28.32 -1.54
N THR A 461 -2.51 -28.04 -2.00
CA THR A 461 -2.83 -27.11 -3.11
C THR A 461 -2.17 -25.73 -2.99
N ILE A 462 -1.59 -25.38 -1.83
CA ILE A 462 -1.07 -24.07 -1.43
C ILE A 462 0.44 -23.90 -1.73
N GLU A 463 1.22 -24.96 -1.94
CA GLU A 463 2.69 -24.85 -2.08
C GLU A 463 3.16 -24.61 -3.52
N THR A 464 4.09 -23.66 -3.70
CA THR A 464 4.79 -23.42 -4.97
C THR A 464 5.67 -24.62 -5.32
N GLN A 465 5.65 -25.04 -6.59
CA GLN A 465 6.39 -26.21 -7.02
C GLN A 465 7.72 -25.79 -7.64
N PRO A 466 8.83 -26.52 -7.42
CA PRO A 466 10.11 -26.19 -8.04
C PRO A 466 10.04 -26.07 -9.57
N ARG A 467 9.19 -26.87 -10.22
CA ARG A 467 8.98 -26.81 -11.68
C ARG A 467 8.39 -25.48 -12.17
N ASP A 468 7.73 -24.70 -11.31
CA ASP A 468 7.20 -23.38 -11.66
C ASP A 468 8.32 -22.44 -12.13
N ASP A 469 9.55 -22.62 -11.65
CA ASP A 469 10.73 -21.87 -12.11
C ASP A 469 11.02 -22.10 -13.60
N LEU A 470 10.75 -23.30 -14.14
CA LEU A 470 10.86 -23.57 -15.57
C LEU A 470 9.82 -22.77 -16.36
N GLY A 471 8.59 -22.70 -15.85
CA GLY A 471 7.53 -21.88 -16.44
C GLY A 471 7.87 -20.39 -16.42
N LEU A 472 8.45 -19.91 -15.31
CA LEU A 472 8.96 -18.54 -15.23
C LEU A 472 10.10 -18.30 -16.23
N LEU A 473 11.07 -19.21 -16.36
CA LEU A 473 12.16 -19.10 -17.35
C LEU A 473 11.63 -19.05 -18.80
N VAL A 474 10.60 -19.84 -19.12
CA VAL A 474 9.92 -19.78 -20.43
C VAL A 474 9.39 -18.38 -20.69
N VAL A 475 8.60 -17.85 -19.75
CA VAL A 475 7.97 -16.53 -19.89
C VAL A 475 9.01 -15.41 -19.93
N MET A 476 10.03 -15.49 -19.07
CA MET A 476 11.15 -14.53 -19.05
C MET A 476 11.91 -14.54 -20.38
N SER A 477 12.11 -15.70 -20.99
CA SER A 477 12.77 -15.83 -22.29
C SER A 477 11.95 -15.22 -23.42
N LEU A 478 10.64 -15.45 -23.44
CA LEU A 478 9.72 -14.85 -24.42
C LEU A 478 9.66 -13.33 -24.29
N ILE A 479 9.59 -12.80 -23.06
CA ILE A 479 9.57 -11.35 -22.81
C ILE A 479 10.90 -10.70 -23.24
N ARG A 480 12.03 -11.35 -22.99
CA ARG A 480 13.34 -10.86 -23.46
C ARG A 480 13.46 -10.92 -24.97
N MET A 481 13.00 -11.99 -25.61
CA MET A 481 12.98 -12.10 -27.08
C MET A 481 12.18 -10.98 -27.74
N GLY A 482 11.10 -10.53 -27.09
CA GLY A 482 10.31 -9.39 -27.56
C GLY A 482 11.02 -8.02 -27.41
N ASP A 483 12.19 -7.95 -26.79
CA ASP A 483 12.94 -6.72 -26.45
C ASP A 483 12.06 -5.62 -25.85
N HIS A 484 11.13 -6.01 -24.98
CA HIS A 484 10.08 -5.11 -24.49
C HIS A 484 10.65 -3.80 -23.89
N TRP A 485 11.72 -3.91 -23.10
CA TRP A 485 12.36 -2.74 -22.48
C TRP A 485 12.92 -1.76 -23.51
N GLN A 486 13.61 -2.27 -24.53
CA GLN A 486 14.13 -1.45 -25.62
C GLN A 486 12.98 -0.83 -26.42
N ARG A 487 11.88 -1.57 -26.64
CA ARG A 487 10.67 -1.03 -27.27
C ARG A 487 10.06 0.11 -26.45
N VAL A 488 9.94 -0.03 -25.14
CA VAL A 488 9.44 1.05 -24.25
C VAL A 488 10.34 2.29 -24.33
N GLN A 489 11.67 2.11 -24.32
CA GLN A 489 12.61 3.22 -24.52
C GLN A 489 12.45 3.89 -25.89
N LEU A 490 12.21 3.08 -26.93
CA LEU A 490 11.99 3.52 -28.31
C LEU A 490 10.55 3.96 -28.59
N GLN A 491 9.66 4.09 -27.58
CA GLN A 491 8.25 4.44 -27.76
C GLN A 491 7.42 3.46 -28.59
N LYS A 492 7.88 2.21 -28.70
CA LYS A 492 7.21 1.16 -29.48
C LYS A 492 6.30 0.30 -28.60
N GLY A 493 5.22 -0.16 -29.23
CA GLY A 493 4.20 -0.99 -28.62
C GLY A 493 4.81 -2.29 -28.10
N PRO A 494 4.18 -2.88 -27.07
CA PRO A 494 4.56 -4.19 -26.60
C PRO A 494 4.51 -5.21 -27.73
N SER A 495 5.38 -6.21 -27.64
CA SER A 495 5.50 -7.25 -28.64
C SER A 495 4.39 -8.30 -28.48
N THR A 496 4.12 -9.07 -29.53
CA THR A 496 3.04 -10.08 -29.52
C THR A 496 3.36 -11.28 -28.64
N GLU A 497 4.64 -11.49 -28.31
CA GLU A 497 5.11 -12.50 -27.35
C GLU A 497 4.45 -12.34 -25.97
N LEU A 498 4.01 -11.13 -25.60
CA LEU A 498 3.29 -10.90 -24.34
C LEU A 498 1.91 -11.59 -24.29
N ILE A 499 1.24 -11.74 -25.43
CA ILE A 499 -0.03 -12.49 -25.50
C ILE A 499 0.25 -13.98 -25.25
N ARG A 500 1.32 -14.51 -25.85
CA ARG A 500 1.77 -15.89 -25.61
C ARG A 500 2.23 -16.12 -24.17
N ALA A 501 2.97 -15.17 -23.61
CA ALA A 501 3.36 -15.18 -22.21
C ALA A 501 2.13 -15.22 -21.28
N ALA A 502 1.09 -14.44 -21.57
CA ALA A 502 -0.15 -14.46 -20.79
C ALA A 502 -0.85 -15.84 -20.83
N ALA A 503 -0.92 -16.46 -22.01
CA ALA A 503 -1.51 -17.79 -22.17
C ALA A 503 -0.75 -18.87 -21.37
N LEU A 504 0.59 -18.84 -21.43
CA LEU A 504 1.45 -19.77 -20.69
C LEU A 504 1.36 -19.54 -19.17
N LEU A 505 1.33 -18.29 -18.71
CA LEU A 505 1.17 -17.98 -17.29
C LEU A 505 -0.17 -18.48 -16.73
N GLU A 506 -1.27 -18.32 -17.47
CA GLU A 506 -2.57 -18.84 -17.05
C GLU A 506 -2.59 -20.38 -17.03
N HIS A 507 -1.93 -21.04 -17.98
CA HIS A 507 -1.72 -22.48 -17.94
C HIS A 507 -0.93 -22.92 -16.70
N PHE A 508 0.20 -22.27 -16.40
CA PHE A 508 0.99 -22.59 -15.20
C PHE A 508 0.21 -22.33 -13.91
N LEU A 509 -0.69 -21.34 -13.89
CA LEU A 509 -1.57 -21.07 -12.77
C LEU A 509 -2.72 -22.08 -12.62
N GLN A 510 -3.06 -22.87 -13.63
CA GLN A 510 -3.97 -24.01 -13.45
C GLN A 510 -3.31 -25.10 -12.61
N ASP A 511 -2.02 -25.34 -12.86
CA ASP A 511 -1.19 -26.30 -12.12
C ASP A 511 -0.82 -25.79 -10.71
N SER A 512 -0.51 -24.49 -10.58
CA SER A 512 -0.06 -23.85 -9.33
C SER A 512 -0.86 -22.56 -9.02
N PRO A 513 -2.14 -22.64 -8.61
CA PRO A 513 -3.06 -21.49 -8.51
C PRO A 513 -2.67 -20.38 -7.54
N HIS A 514 -1.86 -20.71 -6.53
CA HIS A 514 -1.44 -19.84 -5.44
C HIS A 514 -0.01 -19.32 -5.59
N ASN A 515 0.68 -19.61 -6.69
CA ASN A 515 2.04 -19.10 -6.92
C ASN A 515 2.02 -17.58 -7.15
N TYR A 516 2.56 -16.83 -6.18
CA TYR A 516 2.53 -15.37 -6.21
C TYR A 516 3.44 -14.77 -7.30
N GLN A 517 4.53 -15.44 -7.70
CA GLN A 517 5.45 -14.96 -8.72
C GLN A 517 4.75 -15.00 -10.09
N LEU A 518 4.08 -16.11 -10.41
CA LEU A 518 3.27 -16.26 -11.62
C LEU A 518 2.12 -15.23 -11.65
N LEU A 519 1.40 -15.07 -10.53
CA LEU A 519 0.32 -14.08 -10.41
C LEU A 519 0.81 -12.64 -10.60
N LEU A 520 1.91 -12.24 -9.95
CA LEU A 520 2.47 -10.89 -10.08
C LEU A 520 2.97 -10.63 -11.51
N LEU A 521 3.62 -11.61 -12.13
CA LEU A 521 4.08 -11.51 -13.51
C LEU A 521 2.90 -11.39 -14.48
N LEU A 522 1.84 -12.16 -14.26
CA LEU A 522 0.61 -12.08 -15.05
C LEU A 522 -0.09 -10.73 -14.92
N VAL A 523 -0.18 -10.17 -13.71
CA VAL A 523 -0.71 -8.80 -13.48
C VAL A 523 0.09 -7.79 -14.31
N ARG A 524 1.42 -7.91 -14.34
CA ARG A 524 2.30 -7.00 -15.10
C ARG A 524 2.13 -7.16 -16.60
N VAL A 525 2.06 -8.39 -17.10
CA VAL A 525 1.79 -8.69 -18.51
C VAL A 525 0.44 -8.11 -18.94
N TYR A 526 -0.63 -8.31 -18.15
CA TYR A 526 -1.93 -7.73 -18.47
C TYR A 526 -1.93 -6.21 -18.47
N LEU A 527 -1.23 -5.57 -17.53
CA LEU A 527 -1.10 -4.12 -17.55
C LEU A 527 -0.35 -3.63 -18.79
N LEU A 528 0.70 -4.33 -19.24
CA LEU A 528 1.43 -4.02 -20.49
C LEU A 528 0.55 -4.21 -21.74
N LEU A 529 -0.30 -5.23 -21.76
CA LEU A 529 -1.30 -5.42 -22.81
C LEU A 529 -2.44 -4.38 -22.74
N GLY A 530 -2.52 -3.55 -21.69
CA GLY A 530 -3.61 -2.58 -21.50
C GLY A 530 -4.91 -3.22 -20.98
N ALA A 531 -4.86 -4.47 -20.53
CA ALA A 531 -5.99 -5.26 -20.02
C ALA A 531 -6.20 -5.06 -18.51
N GLY A 532 -6.58 -3.83 -18.13
CA GLY A 532 -6.62 -3.42 -16.72
C GLY A 532 -7.67 -4.15 -15.87
N SER A 533 -8.80 -4.57 -16.42
CA SER A 533 -9.84 -5.25 -15.64
C SER A 533 -9.43 -6.67 -15.23
N ILE A 534 -8.80 -7.43 -16.13
CA ILE A 534 -8.23 -8.75 -15.80
C ILE A 534 -7.01 -8.60 -14.88
N ALA A 535 -6.19 -7.56 -15.06
CA ALA A 535 -5.09 -7.28 -14.13
C ALA A 535 -5.60 -7.07 -12.69
N MET A 536 -6.70 -6.33 -12.50
CA MET A 536 -7.34 -6.18 -11.19
C MET A 536 -7.93 -7.49 -10.65
N LYS A 537 -8.63 -8.26 -11.49
CA LYS A 537 -9.14 -9.61 -11.16
C LYS A 537 -8.00 -10.51 -10.66
N THR A 538 -6.90 -10.55 -11.40
CA THR A 538 -5.73 -11.37 -11.08
C THR A 538 -5.04 -10.88 -9.80
N PHE A 539 -4.87 -9.58 -9.64
CA PHE A 539 -4.27 -9.00 -8.44
C PHE A 539 -5.09 -9.27 -7.18
N SER A 540 -6.42 -9.35 -7.28
CA SER A 540 -7.29 -9.71 -6.15
C SER A 540 -7.00 -11.12 -5.59
N ARG A 541 -6.54 -12.05 -6.43
CA ARG A 541 -6.15 -13.42 -6.03
C ARG A 541 -4.97 -13.42 -5.04
N LEU A 542 -4.07 -12.42 -5.12
CA LEU A 542 -2.95 -12.25 -4.19
C LEU A 542 -3.40 -11.88 -2.77
N SER A 543 -4.65 -11.42 -2.58
CA SER A 543 -5.22 -11.09 -1.26
C SER A 543 -4.37 -10.10 -0.45
N VAL A 544 -3.82 -9.08 -1.13
CA VAL A 544 -2.92 -8.07 -0.55
C VAL A 544 -3.59 -7.27 0.58
N LYS A 545 -2.98 -7.24 1.77
CA LYS A 545 -3.53 -6.63 2.98
C LYS A 545 -2.50 -5.82 3.77
N GLN A 546 -2.99 -4.79 4.48
CA GLN A 546 -2.21 -4.01 5.45
C GLN A 546 -0.90 -3.47 4.87
N VAL A 547 0.25 -3.82 5.49
CA VAL A 547 1.59 -3.38 5.10
C VAL A 547 1.97 -3.76 3.67
N GLN A 548 1.35 -4.80 3.10
CA GLN A 548 1.59 -5.17 1.71
C GLN A 548 1.09 -4.09 0.72
N ASN A 549 0.23 -3.16 1.17
CA ASN A 549 -0.12 -1.98 0.37
C ASN A 549 1.03 -0.99 0.19
N GLU A 550 2.00 -1.01 1.11
CA GLU A 550 3.24 -0.24 1.00
C GLU A 550 4.21 -0.91 0.03
N THR A 551 4.39 -2.22 0.17
CA THR A 551 5.48 -2.95 -0.48
C THR A 551 5.10 -3.58 -1.80
N VAL A 552 3.85 -4.03 -2.01
CA VAL A 552 3.42 -4.86 -3.17
C VAL A 552 2.39 -4.15 -4.06
N SER A 553 1.47 -3.36 -3.51
CA SER A 553 0.36 -2.77 -4.29
C SER A 553 0.78 -1.83 -5.41
N HIS A 554 2.04 -1.38 -5.40
CA HIS A 554 2.60 -0.61 -6.50
C HIS A 554 2.66 -1.37 -7.83
N ASN A 555 2.61 -2.70 -7.80
CA ASN A 555 2.55 -3.53 -9.01
C ASN A 555 1.27 -3.33 -9.82
N LEU A 556 0.15 -3.02 -9.16
CA LEU A 556 -1.13 -2.73 -9.82
C LEU A 556 -1.39 -1.23 -9.96
N PHE A 557 -1.22 -0.47 -8.88
CA PHE A 557 -1.74 0.89 -8.81
C PHE A 557 -0.88 1.96 -9.50
N THR A 558 0.35 1.63 -9.91
CA THR A 558 1.21 2.58 -10.63
C THR A 558 0.65 2.85 -12.02
N ARG A 559 0.30 4.11 -12.31
CA ARG A 559 -0.29 4.57 -13.59
C ARG A 559 -1.64 3.93 -13.96
N LEU A 560 -2.29 3.25 -13.02
CA LEU A 560 -3.59 2.59 -13.26
C LEU A 560 -4.65 3.57 -13.76
N ALA A 561 -4.63 4.83 -13.27
CA ALA A 561 -5.56 5.86 -13.71
C ALA A 561 -5.51 6.13 -15.22
N THR A 562 -4.36 5.93 -15.85
CA THR A 562 -4.14 6.17 -17.28
C THR A 562 -4.19 4.92 -18.14
N ILE A 563 -4.39 3.74 -17.54
CA ILE A 563 -4.55 2.48 -18.26
C ILE A 563 -6.03 2.09 -18.24
N HIS A 564 -6.63 2.08 -17.05
CA HIS A 564 -8.01 1.65 -16.86
C HIS A 564 -8.65 2.41 -15.70
N PRO A 565 -9.06 3.69 -15.90
CA PRO A 565 -9.68 4.48 -14.84
C PRO A 565 -11.06 3.99 -14.42
N GLN A 566 -11.79 3.33 -15.31
CA GLN A 566 -13.16 2.87 -15.06
C GLN A 566 -13.19 1.58 -14.24
N GLY A 567 -14.34 1.29 -13.60
CA GLY A 567 -14.54 0.01 -12.93
C GLY A 567 -15.01 -1.06 -13.90
N GLY A 568 -14.49 -2.28 -13.77
CA GLY A 568 -14.97 -3.45 -14.52
C GLY A 568 -16.38 -3.89 -14.09
N PRO A 569 -17.08 -4.70 -14.90
CA PRO A 569 -18.36 -5.29 -14.52
C PRO A 569 -18.18 -6.18 -13.28
N PRO A 570 -19.17 -6.21 -12.36
CA PRO A 570 -19.06 -7.01 -11.15
C PRO A 570 -19.20 -8.50 -11.50
N ILE A 571 -18.08 -9.22 -11.54
CA ILE A 571 -18.05 -10.67 -11.77
C ILE A 571 -17.48 -11.34 -10.52
N GLU A 572 -18.32 -12.13 -9.83
CA GLU A 572 -18.04 -13.17 -8.82
C GLU A 572 -17.09 -12.89 -7.61
N ALA A 573 -16.40 -11.74 -7.52
CA ALA A 573 -15.56 -11.33 -6.39
C ALA A 573 -16.05 -10.04 -5.68
N GLU A 574 -15.34 -9.56 -4.64
CA GLU A 574 -15.81 -8.42 -3.85
C GLU A 574 -15.86 -7.14 -4.69
N TYR A 575 -16.93 -6.36 -4.57
CA TYR A 575 -17.17 -5.12 -5.34
C TYR A 575 -16.00 -4.12 -5.31
N LYS A 576 -15.15 -4.16 -4.29
CA LYS A 576 -13.98 -3.30 -4.13
C LYS A 576 -12.83 -3.65 -5.09
N ASP A 577 -12.77 -4.89 -5.57
CA ASP A 577 -11.63 -5.44 -6.29
C ASP A 577 -11.63 -5.06 -7.79
N PHE A 578 -12.78 -4.65 -8.33
CA PHE A 578 -12.93 -4.27 -9.75
C PHE A 578 -13.06 -2.76 -9.97
N ILE A 579 -13.02 -1.97 -8.89
CA ILE A 579 -13.17 -0.51 -8.97
C ILE A 579 -11.87 0.13 -8.49
N PRO A 580 -11.04 0.67 -9.41
CA PRO A 580 -9.77 1.30 -9.08
C PRO A 580 -9.87 2.32 -7.93
N GLU A 581 -10.92 3.15 -7.95
CA GLU A 581 -11.18 4.17 -6.95
C GLU A 581 -11.37 3.59 -5.53
N VAL A 582 -12.09 2.46 -5.41
CA VAL A 582 -12.37 1.83 -4.11
C VAL A 582 -11.12 1.12 -3.60
N ALA A 583 -10.41 0.41 -4.48
CA ALA A 583 -9.17 -0.28 -4.16
C ALA A 583 -8.08 0.68 -3.65
N LEU A 584 -7.88 1.82 -4.32
CA LEU A 584 -6.93 2.86 -3.90
C LEU A 584 -7.30 3.47 -2.54
N ASN A 585 -8.58 3.76 -2.31
CA ASN A 585 -9.02 4.30 -1.03
C ASN A 585 -8.81 3.28 0.12
N GLN A 586 -9.03 2.00 -0.14
CA GLN A 586 -8.75 0.95 0.84
C GLN A 586 -7.25 0.87 1.18
N ALA A 587 -6.37 1.02 0.19
CA ALA A 587 -4.92 1.09 0.41
C ALA A 587 -4.52 2.33 1.24
N ILE A 588 -5.16 3.48 1.03
CA ILE A 588 -4.88 4.70 1.82
C ILE A 588 -5.36 4.57 3.27
N LEU A 589 -6.51 3.92 3.51
CA LEU A 589 -7.04 3.71 4.86
C LEU A 589 -6.08 2.94 5.77
N PHE A 590 -5.24 2.06 5.21
CA PHE A 590 -4.20 1.34 5.95
C PHE A 590 -3.27 2.29 6.72
N TYR A 591 -2.78 3.37 6.11
CA TYR A 591 -1.86 4.30 6.78
C TYR A 591 -2.49 4.96 8.01
N GLY A 592 -3.78 5.31 7.93
CA GLY A 592 -4.52 5.87 9.07
C GLY A 592 -4.78 4.85 10.18
N SER A 593 -4.92 3.56 9.87
CA SER A 593 -4.96 2.50 10.88
C SER A 593 -3.57 2.16 11.45
N ALA A 594 -2.53 2.21 10.62
CA ALA A 594 -1.15 1.95 11.01
C ALA A 594 -0.65 3.01 12.00
N ASP A 595 -0.97 4.27 11.78
CA ASP A 595 -0.62 5.37 12.69
C ASP A 595 -1.24 5.18 14.09
N ARG A 596 -2.55 4.90 14.15
CA ARG A 596 -3.28 4.63 15.40
C ARG A 596 -2.75 3.40 16.12
N THR A 597 -2.47 2.33 15.38
CA THR A 597 -1.96 1.08 15.94
C THR A 597 -0.54 1.26 16.47
N SER A 598 0.33 1.95 15.71
CA SER A 598 1.71 2.23 16.12
C SER A 598 1.76 3.06 17.40
N ASN A 599 0.94 4.12 17.51
CA ASN A 599 0.84 4.92 18.75
C ASN A 599 0.48 4.05 19.97
N LYS A 600 -0.52 3.18 19.82
CA LYS A 600 -0.91 2.25 20.89
C LYS A 600 0.23 1.28 21.25
N GLN A 601 0.92 0.72 20.26
CA GLN A 601 2.02 -0.22 20.49
C GLN A 601 3.23 0.44 21.14
N ARG A 602 3.59 1.68 20.75
CA ARG A 602 4.68 2.43 21.39
C ARG A 602 4.38 2.69 22.88
N ASN A 603 3.17 3.14 23.20
CA ASN A 603 2.75 3.35 24.59
C ASN A 603 2.73 2.04 25.41
N SER A 604 2.27 0.94 24.79
CA SER A 604 2.29 -0.38 25.43
C SER A 604 3.73 -0.87 25.66
N GLY A 605 4.59 -0.72 24.65
CA GLY A 605 6.00 -1.12 24.70
C GLY A 605 6.78 -0.39 25.79
N MET A 606 6.54 0.91 25.99
CA MET A 606 7.12 1.67 27.10
C MET A 606 6.72 1.10 28.46
N ASN A 607 5.45 0.71 28.64
CA ASN A 607 4.98 0.11 29.89
C ASN A 607 5.54 -1.30 30.13
N LEU A 608 5.82 -2.05 29.06
CA LEU A 608 6.41 -3.39 29.12
C LEU A 608 7.94 -3.37 29.18
N GLY A 609 8.59 -2.22 28.98
CA GLY A 609 10.04 -2.09 28.97
C GLY A 609 10.73 -2.59 27.71
N SER A 610 10.03 -2.63 26.56
CA SER A 610 10.58 -3.09 25.28
C SER A 610 11.09 -1.92 24.42
N TYR A 611 12.21 -1.34 24.83
CA TYR A 611 12.72 -0.06 24.29
C TYR A 611 13.15 -0.15 22.82
N VAL A 612 13.79 -1.25 22.42
CA VAL A 612 14.27 -1.47 21.05
C VAL A 612 13.10 -1.57 20.06
N ASN A 613 12.06 -2.31 20.45
CA ASN A 613 10.85 -2.42 19.63
C ASN A 613 10.09 -1.09 19.55
N VAL A 614 10.11 -0.29 20.62
CA VAL A 614 9.52 1.06 20.61
C VAL A 614 10.28 1.96 19.64
N GLU A 615 11.61 1.98 19.66
CA GLU A 615 12.44 2.70 18.68
C GLU A 615 12.12 2.27 17.24
N GLY A 616 12.13 0.96 16.96
CA GLY A 616 11.80 0.44 15.64
C GLY A 616 10.37 0.79 15.20
N THR A 617 9.42 0.87 16.13
CA THR A 617 8.03 1.29 15.85
C THR A 617 7.96 2.80 15.54
N ILE A 618 8.74 3.63 16.23
CA ILE A 618 8.86 5.08 15.92
C ILE A 618 9.39 5.26 14.49
N GLU A 619 10.46 4.55 14.14
CA GLU A 619 11.06 4.61 12.81
C GLU A 619 10.10 4.11 11.73
N LEU A 620 9.43 2.98 11.95
CA LEU A 620 8.41 2.44 11.04
C LEU A 620 7.27 3.45 10.82
N GLN A 621 6.78 4.08 11.89
CA GLN A 621 5.72 5.08 11.78
C GLN A 621 6.17 6.31 11.00
N LYS A 622 7.40 6.81 11.22
CA LYS A 622 7.97 7.92 10.45
C LYS A 622 8.00 7.58 8.96
N ARG A 623 8.54 6.40 8.61
CA ARG A 623 8.59 5.89 7.22
C ARG A 623 7.20 5.77 6.59
N LEU A 624 6.21 5.23 7.31
CA LEU A 624 4.83 5.09 6.80
C LEU A 624 4.08 6.44 6.70
N LYS A 625 4.31 7.38 7.61
CA LYS A 625 3.69 8.73 7.55
C LYS A 625 4.13 9.48 6.30
N GLN A 626 5.41 9.36 5.95
CA GLN A 626 6.10 10.03 4.84
C GLN A 626 6.33 9.10 3.62
N SER A 627 5.53 8.04 3.47
CA SER A 627 5.67 7.08 2.37
C SER A 627 5.32 7.68 1.01
N ILE A 628 6.12 7.42 -0.03
CA ILE A 628 5.81 7.80 -1.41
C ILE A 628 4.50 7.16 -1.91
N CYS A 629 4.26 5.88 -1.59
CA CYS A 629 3.07 5.14 -2.01
C CYS A 629 1.78 5.81 -1.52
N LYS A 630 1.76 6.25 -0.25
CA LYS A 630 0.61 6.95 0.35
C LYS A 630 0.19 8.19 -0.46
N TYR A 631 1.16 8.98 -0.91
CA TYR A 631 0.89 10.19 -1.70
C TYR A 631 0.58 9.85 -3.16
N MET A 632 1.25 8.85 -3.74
CA MET A 632 0.95 8.34 -5.09
C MET A 632 -0.51 7.85 -5.19
N TRP A 633 -0.98 7.03 -4.24
CA TRP A 633 -2.37 6.53 -4.24
C TRP A 633 -3.39 7.66 -4.12
N ALA A 634 -3.08 8.69 -3.33
CA ALA A 634 -3.95 9.86 -3.20
C ALA A 634 -4.04 10.65 -4.52
N LEU A 635 -2.93 10.83 -5.23
CA LEU A 635 -2.89 11.49 -6.53
C LEU A 635 -3.56 10.66 -7.63
N GLU A 636 -3.27 9.35 -7.72
CA GLU A 636 -3.90 8.44 -8.69
C GLU A 636 -5.41 8.35 -8.48
N GLY A 637 -5.88 8.29 -7.22
CA GLY A 637 -7.31 8.27 -6.91
C GLY A 637 -8.02 9.56 -7.35
N ARG A 638 -7.38 10.72 -7.15
CA ARG A 638 -7.90 12.01 -7.65
C ARG A 638 -7.82 12.12 -9.17
N ARG A 639 -6.80 11.51 -9.79
CA ARG A 639 -6.66 11.43 -11.26
C ARG A 639 -7.79 10.63 -11.88
N ILE A 640 -8.12 9.47 -11.31
CA ILE A 640 -9.30 8.67 -11.69
C ILE A 640 -10.58 9.50 -11.58
N ASP A 641 -10.77 10.21 -10.46
CA ASP A 641 -11.94 11.07 -10.26
C ASP A 641 -12.08 12.12 -11.39
N ARG A 642 -10.98 12.76 -11.79
CA ARG A 642 -10.96 13.72 -12.92
C ARG A 642 -11.25 13.07 -14.27
N LEU A 643 -10.71 11.88 -14.52
CA LEU A 643 -10.87 11.18 -15.79
C LEU A 643 -12.29 10.62 -15.97
N ILE A 644 -12.91 10.09 -14.90
CA ILE A 644 -14.32 9.66 -14.92
C ILE A 644 -15.28 10.86 -14.90
N GLY A 645 -14.89 11.98 -14.29
CA GLY A 645 -15.74 13.17 -14.11
C GLY A 645 -16.50 13.20 -12.78
N SER A 646 -16.09 12.40 -11.79
CA SER A 646 -16.52 12.58 -10.40
C SER A 646 -15.79 13.79 -9.80
N ASN A 647 -16.47 14.91 -9.63
CA ASN A 647 -15.87 16.15 -9.06
C ASN A 647 -15.60 16.06 -7.54
N ARG A 648 -14.85 15.05 -7.07
CA ARG A 648 -14.48 14.83 -5.66
C ARG A 648 -13.15 15.50 -5.30
N ILE A 649 -13.08 16.81 -5.48
CA ILE A 649 -11.84 17.60 -5.37
C ILE A 649 -11.34 17.72 -3.91
N ASP A 650 -12.19 17.50 -2.92
CA ASP A 650 -11.80 17.64 -1.49
C ASP A 650 -11.11 16.36 -0.94
N ARG A 651 -11.14 15.25 -1.68
CA ARG A 651 -10.58 13.97 -1.21
C ARG A 651 -9.07 14.05 -1.04
N HIS A 652 -8.56 13.73 0.15
CA HIS A 652 -7.13 13.73 0.48
C HIS A 652 -6.42 15.09 0.23
N ALA A 653 -7.16 16.20 0.15
CA ALA A 653 -6.61 17.52 -0.14
C ALA A 653 -5.58 17.96 0.91
N ASP A 654 -5.84 17.66 2.19
CA ASP A 654 -4.92 17.97 3.31
C ASP A 654 -3.57 17.26 3.15
N LEU A 655 -3.57 16.03 2.62
CA LEU A 655 -2.37 15.22 2.43
C LEU A 655 -1.48 15.78 1.31
N ILE A 656 -2.06 16.17 0.19
CA ILE A 656 -1.32 16.60 -1.01
C ILE A 656 -0.86 18.07 -0.93
N SER A 657 -1.45 18.84 0.00
CA SER A 657 -1.13 20.27 0.16
C SER A 657 0.31 20.49 0.60
N ASN A 658 0.85 19.67 1.51
CA ASN A 658 2.23 19.74 2.00
C ASN A 658 2.92 18.38 1.86
N VAL A 659 3.88 18.27 0.95
CA VAL A 659 4.63 17.04 0.71
C VAL A 659 6.00 17.19 1.37
N PRO A 660 6.31 16.43 2.44
CA PRO A 660 7.64 16.40 3.04
C PRO A 660 8.61 15.62 2.15
N GLU A 661 9.86 15.50 2.59
CA GLU A 661 10.75 14.48 2.04
C GLU A 661 10.12 13.08 2.21
N LEU A 662 10.09 12.30 1.12
CA LEU A 662 9.35 11.04 1.04
C LEU A 662 10.30 9.83 1.12
N PHE A 663 9.88 8.81 1.87
CA PHE A 663 10.54 7.51 1.90
C PHE A 663 9.95 6.58 0.86
N ASP A 664 10.81 5.89 0.11
CA ASP A 664 10.42 4.83 -0.82
C ASP A 664 10.72 3.46 -0.22
N GLN A 665 9.67 2.69 0.06
CA GLN A 665 9.76 1.34 0.63
C GLN A 665 9.21 0.27 -0.32
N ARG A 666 9.03 0.60 -1.61
CA ARG A 666 8.59 -0.38 -2.61
C ARG A 666 9.64 -1.49 -2.72
N LYS A 667 9.16 -2.73 -2.87
CA LYS A 667 9.99 -3.93 -2.96
C LYS A 667 9.76 -4.63 -4.29
N PHE A 668 10.84 -4.90 -5.02
CA PHE A 668 10.83 -5.46 -6.38
C PHE A 668 11.42 -6.88 -6.45
N ASP A 669 11.89 -7.39 -5.31
CA ASP A 669 12.48 -8.72 -5.13
C ASP A 669 11.45 -9.87 -5.19
N ALA A 670 10.16 -9.55 -5.32
CA ALA A 670 9.10 -10.55 -5.49
C ALA A 670 9.11 -11.24 -6.87
N PHE A 671 9.79 -10.66 -7.87
CA PHE A 671 9.95 -11.28 -9.19
C PHE A 671 11.20 -12.15 -9.22
N LEU A 672 11.12 -13.32 -9.86
CA LEU A 672 12.30 -14.12 -10.16
C LEU A 672 13.26 -13.31 -11.04
N ASN A 673 14.50 -13.13 -10.59
CA ASN A 673 15.53 -12.45 -11.34
C ASN A 673 16.65 -13.44 -11.68
N CYS A 674 16.73 -13.84 -12.95
CA CYS A 674 17.81 -14.68 -13.47
C CYS A 674 18.79 -13.86 -14.34
N GLU A 675 18.73 -12.54 -14.26
CA GLU A 675 19.63 -11.63 -14.98
C GLU A 675 21.02 -11.60 -14.35
N PRO A 676 22.08 -11.37 -15.14
CA PRO A 676 23.41 -11.04 -14.63
C PRO A 676 23.37 -9.86 -13.64
N LEU A 677 24.26 -9.88 -12.64
CA LEU A 677 24.28 -8.87 -11.56
C LEU A 677 24.68 -7.45 -12.05
N ASP A 678 25.36 -7.36 -13.18
CA ASP A 678 25.78 -6.13 -13.85
C ASP A 678 24.70 -5.53 -14.77
N GLN A 679 23.61 -6.26 -15.02
CA GLN A 679 22.51 -5.83 -15.88
C GLN A 679 21.30 -5.35 -15.08
N SER A 680 20.42 -4.58 -15.74
CA SER A 680 19.11 -4.22 -15.21
C SER A 680 18.31 -5.47 -14.85
N THR A 681 17.64 -5.46 -13.71
CA THR A 681 16.88 -6.62 -13.23
C THR A 681 15.71 -6.95 -14.16
N PHE A 682 15.22 -8.20 -14.09
CA PHE A 682 14.07 -8.60 -14.90
C PHE A 682 12.82 -7.74 -14.62
N GLU A 683 12.57 -7.36 -13.36
CA GLU A 683 11.44 -6.47 -13.01
C GLU A 683 11.51 -5.11 -13.73
N GLU A 684 12.69 -4.54 -13.88
CA GLU A 684 12.87 -3.26 -14.56
C GLU A 684 12.48 -3.37 -16.04
N LYS A 685 12.81 -4.50 -16.67
CA LYS A 685 12.52 -4.75 -18.09
C LYS A 685 11.02 -4.93 -18.38
N MET A 686 10.22 -5.26 -17.37
CA MET A 686 8.76 -5.48 -17.46
C MET A 686 7.94 -4.37 -16.78
N ARG A 687 8.58 -3.26 -16.40
CA ARG A 687 7.93 -2.14 -15.71
C ARG A 687 7.11 -1.30 -16.70
N LEU A 688 5.99 -0.75 -16.21
CA LEU A 688 5.15 0.21 -16.94
C LEU A 688 5.87 1.58 -17.03
N GLY A 689 6.87 1.69 -17.90
CA GLY A 689 7.72 2.86 -18.02
C GLY A 689 8.63 3.10 -16.79
N PRO A 690 9.28 4.27 -16.71
CA PRO A 690 10.25 4.54 -15.65
C PRO A 690 9.62 4.63 -14.26
N LEU A 691 10.39 4.31 -13.21
CA LEU A 691 9.90 4.25 -11.83
C LEU A 691 9.53 5.65 -11.32
N PRO A 692 8.26 5.93 -10.97
CA PRO A 692 7.86 7.24 -10.44
C PRO A 692 8.57 7.56 -9.12
N LYS A 693 9.21 8.73 -9.03
CA LYS A 693 9.90 9.25 -7.84
C LYS A 693 9.39 10.67 -7.56
N GLN A 694 10.25 11.55 -7.02
CA GLN A 694 9.87 12.88 -6.58
C GLN A 694 9.46 13.81 -7.73
N THR A 695 10.06 13.69 -8.91
CA THR A 695 9.77 14.58 -10.04
C THR A 695 8.41 14.27 -10.65
N TRP A 696 8.09 12.97 -10.82
CA TRP A 696 6.74 12.53 -11.19
C TRP A 696 5.67 13.02 -10.20
N MET A 697 5.97 12.99 -8.90
CA MET A 697 5.06 13.49 -7.85
C MET A 697 4.81 15.00 -7.97
N ARG A 698 5.87 15.79 -8.23
CA ARG A 698 5.76 17.24 -8.46
C ARG A 698 4.90 17.52 -9.69
N PHE A 699 5.14 16.82 -10.80
CA PHE A 699 4.37 16.92 -12.04
C PHE A 699 2.87 16.62 -11.83
N THR A 700 2.56 15.45 -11.26
CA THR A 700 1.16 15.04 -11.06
C THR A 700 0.42 15.98 -10.08
N ARG A 701 1.13 16.59 -9.13
CA ARG A 701 0.59 17.62 -8.23
C ARG A 701 0.30 18.93 -8.96
N THR A 702 1.11 19.34 -9.95
CA THR A 702 0.87 20.54 -10.76
C THR A 702 -0.48 20.48 -11.46
N ILE A 703 -0.79 19.37 -12.14
CA ILE A 703 -2.12 19.21 -12.76
C ILE A 703 -3.24 19.12 -11.73
N ASP A 704 -3.04 18.42 -10.62
CA ASP A 704 -4.05 18.36 -9.54
C ASP A 704 -4.39 19.76 -8.97
N ARG A 705 -3.38 20.62 -8.84
CA ARG A 705 -3.53 22.02 -8.43
C ARG A 705 -4.32 22.84 -9.45
N ILE A 706 -4.04 22.69 -10.74
CA ILE A 706 -4.80 23.36 -11.81
C ILE A 706 -6.29 23.06 -11.66
N PHE A 707 -6.66 21.79 -11.51
CA PHE A 707 -8.06 21.39 -11.30
C PHE A 707 -8.63 21.94 -9.98
N THR A 708 -7.86 21.91 -8.90
CA THR A 708 -8.31 22.38 -7.59
C THR A 708 -8.61 23.87 -7.59
N ILE A 709 -7.66 24.70 -8.07
CA ILE A 709 -7.81 26.16 -8.12
C ILE A 709 -8.93 26.54 -9.10
N SER A 710 -8.96 25.94 -10.30
CA SER A 710 -9.98 26.26 -11.29
C SER A 710 -11.39 25.96 -10.78
N ASN A 711 -11.58 24.83 -10.06
CA ASN A 711 -12.87 24.53 -9.43
C ASN A 711 -13.19 25.46 -8.26
N GLN A 712 -12.21 25.86 -7.44
CA GLN A 712 -12.42 26.84 -6.38
C GLN A 712 -12.86 28.20 -6.95
N LEU A 713 -12.26 28.65 -8.05
CA LEU A 713 -12.64 29.88 -8.76
C LEU A 713 -14.08 29.80 -9.31
N LEU A 714 -14.46 28.67 -9.93
CA LEU A 714 -15.85 28.46 -10.39
C LEU A 714 -16.86 28.45 -9.23
N LEU A 715 -16.47 27.91 -8.07
CA LEU A 715 -17.31 27.83 -6.87
C LEU A 715 -17.22 29.08 -5.96
N GLN A 716 -16.44 30.10 -6.34
CA GLN A 716 -16.20 31.31 -5.54
C GLN A 716 -15.68 31.04 -4.13
N LYS A 717 -14.90 29.96 -3.95
CA LYS A 717 -14.18 29.69 -2.70
C LYS A 717 -12.92 30.57 -2.63
N PRO A 718 -12.50 31.03 -1.43
CA PRO A 718 -11.27 31.79 -1.29
C PRO A 718 -10.08 30.94 -1.75
N VAL A 719 -9.32 31.47 -2.72
CA VAL A 719 -8.09 30.87 -3.23
C VAL A 719 -6.93 31.45 -2.43
N LYS A 720 -6.05 30.59 -1.92
CA LYS A 720 -4.79 31.04 -1.31
C LYS A 720 -3.76 31.21 -2.42
N THR A 721 -3.30 32.43 -2.64
CA THR A 721 -2.27 32.79 -3.63
C THR A 721 -0.85 32.65 -3.10
N ASP A 722 -0.66 32.44 -1.77
CA ASP A 722 0.64 32.16 -1.12
C ASP A 722 1.11 30.73 -1.41
N VAL A 723 1.36 30.47 -2.68
CA VAL A 723 1.81 29.17 -3.16
C VAL A 723 3.14 29.40 -3.84
N GLU A 724 4.22 28.87 -3.25
CA GLU A 724 5.45 28.63 -3.98
C GLU A 724 5.09 27.90 -5.29
N LEU A 725 5.29 28.60 -6.41
CA LEU A 725 5.33 27.98 -7.71
C LEU A 725 6.39 26.88 -7.59
N PRO A 726 6.06 25.61 -7.86
CA PRO A 726 7.10 24.60 -7.93
C PRO A 726 8.09 25.10 -8.98
N ASP A 727 9.34 25.29 -8.57
CA ASP A 727 10.43 25.75 -9.42
C ASP A 727 10.74 24.65 -10.45
N LEU A 728 9.88 24.58 -11.46
CA LEU A 728 9.96 23.65 -12.59
C LEU A 728 10.67 24.32 -13.78
N GLY A 729 11.11 25.58 -13.61
CA GLY A 729 11.81 26.36 -14.64
C GLY A 729 13.24 25.88 -14.91
N GLU A 730 13.85 25.13 -13.99
CA GLU A 730 15.25 24.67 -14.11
C GLU A 730 15.39 23.19 -14.53
N LEU A 731 14.31 22.42 -14.65
CA LEU A 731 14.41 21.01 -15.08
C LEU A 731 14.44 20.93 -16.61
N THR A 732 15.64 20.92 -17.19
CA THR A 732 15.87 20.45 -18.56
C THR A 732 15.23 19.07 -18.73
N LEU A 733 14.25 18.96 -19.65
CA LEU A 733 13.47 17.73 -19.93
C LEU A 733 14.33 16.49 -20.26
N SER A 734 15.61 16.68 -20.56
CA SER A 734 16.62 15.64 -20.81
C SER A 734 17.05 14.86 -19.56
N ASP A 735 17.00 15.46 -18.36
CA ASP A 735 17.61 14.86 -17.15
C ASP A 735 16.62 14.07 -16.28
N VAL A 736 15.34 14.06 -16.65
CA VAL A 736 14.27 13.43 -15.85
C VAL A 736 14.15 11.94 -16.18
N GLN A 737 14.53 11.07 -15.25
CA GLN A 737 14.52 9.61 -15.42
C GLN A 737 13.27 8.90 -14.86
N ASP A 738 12.35 9.58 -14.16
CA ASP A 738 11.21 8.95 -13.47
C ASP A 738 9.84 9.15 -14.17
N MET A 739 9.83 9.74 -15.37
CA MET A 739 8.63 10.06 -16.16
C MET A 739 8.65 9.43 -17.55
N THR A 740 7.49 9.01 -18.06
CA THR A 740 7.32 8.57 -19.46
C THR A 740 7.43 9.74 -20.44
N LEU A 741 7.60 9.48 -21.75
CA LEU A 741 7.63 10.58 -22.74
C LEU A 741 6.31 11.37 -22.77
N ALA A 742 5.17 10.68 -22.70
CA ALA A 742 3.86 11.33 -22.65
C ALA A 742 3.74 12.24 -21.41
N GLU A 743 4.26 11.82 -20.25
CA GLU A 743 4.31 12.64 -19.03
C GLU A 743 5.26 13.85 -19.23
N LYS A 744 6.44 13.65 -19.84
CA LYS A 744 7.42 14.72 -20.13
C LYS A 744 6.85 15.77 -21.08
N GLN A 745 6.24 15.35 -22.19
CA GLN A 745 5.63 16.26 -23.18
C GLN A 745 4.51 17.10 -22.56
N ASN A 746 3.68 16.50 -21.69
CA ASN A 746 2.59 17.20 -21.02
C ASN A 746 3.07 18.14 -19.88
N SER A 747 4.25 17.92 -19.32
CA SER A 747 4.77 18.73 -18.20
C SER A 747 4.99 20.21 -18.56
N GLY A 748 5.45 20.49 -19.77
CA GLY A 748 5.62 21.85 -20.27
C GLY A 748 4.31 22.63 -20.27
N ILE A 749 3.27 22.05 -20.90
CA ILE A 749 1.95 22.68 -20.95
C ILE A 749 1.28 22.79 -19.58
N HIS A 750 1.46 21.82 -18.67
CA HIS A 750 0.91 21.94 -17.31
C HIS A 750 1.49 23.13 -16.54
N THR A 751 2.77 23.44 -16.74
CA THR A 751 3.39 24.62 -16.11
C THR A 751 2.79 25.91 -16.65
N VAL A 752 2.56 26.00 -17.97
CA VAL A 752 1.89 27.12 -18.64
C VAL A 752 0.47 27.29 -18.11
N LEU A 753 -0.30 26.19 -18.01
CA LEU A 753 -1.68 26.22 -17.50
C LEU A 753 -1.75 26.63 -16.03
N LEU A 754 -0.81 26.17 -15.19
CA LEU A 754 -0.76 26.57 -13.78
C LEU A 754 -0.51 28.07 -13.65
N LYS A 755 0.45 28.62 -14.41
CA LYS A 755 0.69 30.07 -14.45
C LYS A 755 -0.57 30.83 -14.86
N ALA A 756 -1.24 30.39 -15.93
CA ALA A 756 -2.47 31.02 -16.41
C ALA A 756 -3.60 31.00 -15.36
N VAL A 757 -3.80 29.89 -14.63
CA VAL A 757 -4.82 29.80 -13.56
C VAL A 757 -4.50 30.69 -12.37
N LEU A 758 -3.22 30.80 -11.99
CA LEU A 758 -2.80 31.67 -10.88
C LEU A 758 -2.98 33.15 -11.23
N LEU A 759 -2.63 33.57 -12.46
CA LEU A 759 -2.88 34.93 -12.94
C LEU A 759 -4.40 35.25 -12.99
N LEU A 760 -5.23 34.28 -13.35
CA LEU A 760 -6.69 34.42 -13.30
C LEU A 760 -7.23 34.52 -11.87
N ALA A 761 -6.52 33.97 -10.87
CA ALA A 761 -6.86 34.07 -9.46
C ALA A 761 -6.43 35.42 -8.84
N ASP A 762 -5.26 35.95 -9.22
CA ASP A 762 -4.73 37.25 -8.73
C ASP A 762 -5.12 38.43 -9.64
N SER A 763 -6.43 38.61 -9.82
CA SER A 763 -7.00 39.54 -10.81
C SER A 763 -6.78 41.04 -10.53
N LYS A 764 -5.91 41.42 -9.58
CA LYS A 764 -5.68 42.81 -9.14
C LYS A 764 -4.38 43.43 -9.64
N SER A 765 -3.43 42.64 -10.12
CA SER A 765 -2.02 43.05 -10.29
C SER A 765 -1.45 42.88 -11.72
N VAL A 766 -2.18 42.30 -12.68
CA VAL A 766 -1.58 41.83 -13.95
C VAL A 766 -2.34 42.26 -15.23
N PRO A 767 -1.64 42.68 -16.31
CA PRO A 767 -2.23 43.00 -17.62
C PRO A 767 -2.63 41.74 -18.42
N GLY A 768 -3.74 41.81 -19.16
CA GLY A 768 -4.34 40.65 -19.87
C GLY A 768 -3.49 40.09 -21.02
N GLN A 769 -2.49 40.85 -21.48
CA GLN A 769 -1.55 40.44 -22.53
C GLN A 769 -0.71 39.23 -22.11
N GLU A 770 -0.37 39.09 -20.82
CA GLU A 770 0.40 37.95 -20.32
C GLU A 770 -0.43 36.65 -20.32
N ILE A 771 -1.73 36.75 -20.02
CA ILE A 771 -2.65 35.60 -20.07
C ILE A 771 -2.85 35.16 -21.52
N ASP A 772 -3.01 36.11 -22.46
CA ASP A 772 -3.13 35.80 -23.88
C ASP A 772 -1.86 35.15 -24.45
N MET A 773 -0.66 35.55 -23.99
CA MET A 773 0.60 34.90 -24.37
C MET A 773 0.66 33.44 -23.92
N LEU A 774 0.25 33.15 -22.67
CA LEU A 774 0.21 31.78 -22.15
C LEU A 774 -0.86 30.93 -22.85
N LEU A 775 -2.02 31.51 -23.18
CA LEU A 775 -3.07 30.83 -23.93
C LEU A 775 -2.66 30.54 -25.39
N LYS A 776 -1.84 31.38 -26.01
CA LYS A 776 -1.23 31.10 -27.33
C LYS A 776 -0.26 29.92 -27.28
N GLN A 777 0.54 29.78 -26.21
CA GLN A 777 1.37 28.59 -26.03
C GLN A 777 0.53 27.31 -25.89
N ALA A 778 -0.64 27.40 -25.25
CA ALA A 778 -1.59 26.29 -25.21
C ALA A 778 -2.23 25.99 -26.58
N GLU A 779 -2.45 27.01 -27.41
CA GLU A 779 -2.90 26.86 -28.81
C GLU A 779 -1.83 26.13 -29.64
N GLU A 780 -0.58 26.57 -29.59
CA GLU A 780 0.55 25.93 -30.26
C GLU A 780 0.69 24.46 -29.87
N TRP A 781 0.57 24.14 -28.58
CA TRP A 781 0.58 22.76 -28.11
C TRP A 781 -0.56 21.92 -28.69
N LEU A 782 -1.79 22.45 -28.76
CA LEU A 782 -2.92 21.74 -29.38
C LEU A 782 -2.70 21.51 -30.89
N VAL A 783 -2.17 22.53 -31.59
CA VAL A 783 -1.87 22.44 -33.04
C VAL A 783 -0.78 21.41 -33.32
N GLN A 784 0.23 21.28 -32.46
CA GLN A 784 1.26 20.24 -32.57
C GLN A 784 0.75 18.85 -32.20
N THR A 785 -0.15 18.77 -31.22
CA THR A 785 -0.67 17.48 -30.72
C THR A 785 -1.67 16.84 -31.68
N LEU A 786 -2.51 17.62 -32.38
CA LEU A 786 -3.56 17.08 -33.25
C LEU A 786 -3.01 16.18 -34.39
N PRO A 787 -1.99 16.58 -35.19
CA PRO A 787 -1.37 15.71 -36.20
C PRO A 787 -0.76 14.44 -35.61
N SER A 788 -0.19 14.51 -34.40
CA SER A 788 0.44 13.35 -33.75
C SER A 788 -0.56 12.27 -33.33
N ILE A 789 -1.83 12.63 -33.11
CA ILE A 789 -2.91 11.69 -32.79
C ILE A 789 -3.52 11.11 -34.08
N SER A 790 -3.61 11.93 -35.14
CA SER A 790 -4.23 11.54 -36.40
C SER A 790 -3.31 10.75 -37.35
N SER A 791 -2.00 10.71 -37.08
CA SER A 791 -1.04 9.97 -37.89
C SER A 791 -1.12 8.46 -37.64
N GLU A 792 -1.14 7.67 -38.73
CA GLU A 792 -1.18 6.21 -38.65
C GLU A 792 0.14 5.62 -38.12
N ASN A 793 1.28 6.21 -38.47
CA ASN A 793 2.60 5.74 -38.03
C ASN A 793 2.76 5.80 -36.50
N THR A 794 2.27 6.88 -35.88
CA THR A 794 2.26 7.03 -34.42
C THR A 794 1.30 6.07 -33.74
N LEU A 795 0.21 5.67 -34.42
CA LEU A 795 -0.70 4.66 -33.90
C LEU A 795 -0.05 3.27 -33.94
N ASP A 796 0.71 2.96 -35.00
CA ASP A 796 1.49 1.72 -35.10
C ASP A 796 2.55 1.62 -34.00
N ASP A 797 3.21 2.72 -33.68
CA ASP A 797 4.21 2.75 -32.61
C ASP A 797 3.61 2.54 -31.22
N ILE A 798 2.33 2.87 -30.96
CA ILE A 798 1.73 2.74 -29.62
C ILE A 798 0.74 1.58 -29.49
N THR A 799 0.46 0.83 -30.56
CA THR A 799 -0.47 -0.32 -30.55
C THR A 799 0.28 -1.64 -30.78
N ILE A 800 -0.41 -2.77 -30.63
CA ILE A 800 0.15 -4.10 -30.93
C ILE A 800 -0.41 -4.54 -32.28
N SER A 801 0.48 -4.87 -33.22
CA SER A 801 0.11 -5.34 -34.56
C SER A 801 0.09 -6.86 -34.59
N ILE A 802 -1.04 -7.46 -34.94
CA ILE A 802 -1.19 -8.92 -35.11
C ILE A 802 -0.71 -9.30 -36.52
N PRO A 803 0.34 -10.13 -36.68
CA PRO A 803 0.96 -10.40 -37.98
C PRO A 803 0.02 -11.02 -39.04
N SER A 804 -0.83 -11.98 -38.66
CA SER A 804 -1.71 -12.72 -39.59
C SER A 804 -2.76 -11.85 -40.26
N THR A 805 -3.37 -10.95 -39.52
CA THR A 805 -4.49 -10.12 -40.01
C THR A 805 -4.09 -8.68 -40.29
N LYS A 806 -2.88 -8.27 -39.90
CA LYS A 806 -2.43 -6.87 -39.84
C LYS A 806 -3.36 -5.96 -39.01
N LEU A 807 -4.21 -6.55 -38.16
CA LEU A 807 -5.13 -5.81 -37.31
C LEU A 807 -4.40 -5.28 -36.06
N ARG A 808 -4.80 -4.07 -35.63
CA ARG A 808 -4.23 -3.35 -34.49
C ARG A 808 -5.08 -3.58 -33.25
N VAL A 809 -4.45 -3.98 -32.15
CA VAL A 809 -5.07 -4.07 -30.81
C VAL A 809 -4.43 -3.06 -29.86
N PRO A 810 -5.16 -2.55 -28.84
CA PRO A 810 -4.64 -1.52 -27.96
C PRO A 810 -3.50 -2.04 -27.07
N SER A 811 -2.71 -1.11 -26.54
CA SER A 811 -1.66 -1.39 -25.56
C SER A 811 -1.72 -0.41 -24.38
N TRP A 812 -0.93 -0.67 -23.32
CA TRP A 812 -0.79 0.28 -22.22
C TRP A 812 -0.29 1.66 -22.67
N LEU A 813 0.60 1.71 -23.68
CA LEU A 813 1.18 2.95 -24.18
C LEU A 813 0.13 3.78 -24.95
N PHE A 814 -0.73 3.10 -25.71
CA PHE A 814 -1.91 3.72 -26.33
C PHE A 814 -2.80 4.36 -25.27
N PHE A 815 -3.22 3.61 -24.24
CA PHE A 815 -4.08 4.17 -23.19
C PHE A 815 -3.39 5.30 -22.42
N HIS A 816 -2.15 5.08 -21.98
CA HIS A 816 -1.42 6.04 -21.16
C HIS A 816 -1.22 7.39 -21.85
N SER A 817 -0.86 7.36 -23.14
CA SER A 817 -0.68 8.57 -23.95
C SER A 817 -2.00 9.30 -24.16
N ASN A 818 -3.05 8.59 -24.58
CA ASN A 818 -4.36 9.19 -24.83
C ASN A 818 -5.01 9.74 -23.55
N TYR A 819 -5.00 9.01 -22.43
CA TYR A 819 -5.57 9.49 -21.17
C TYR A 819 -4.80 10.68 -20.59
N SER A 820 -3.47 10.74 -20.77
CA SER A 820 -2.67 11.90 -20.33
C SER A 820 -3.01 13.16 -21.14
N ILE A 821 -3.24 13.03 -22.45
CA ILE A 821 -3.72 14.14 -23.29
C ILE A 821 -5.15 14.54 -22.88
N VAL A 822 -6.06 13.57 -22.69
CA VAL A 822 -7.44 13.84 -22.23
C VAL A 822 -7.46 14.57 -20.89
N GLU A 823 -6.59 14.22 -19.94
CA GLU A 823 -6.47 14.92 -18.67
C GLU A 823 -6.09 16.39 -18.86
N THR A 824 -5.10 16.66 -19.72
CA THR A 824 -4.60 18.00 -20.04
C THR A 824 -5.68 18.84 -20.74
N VAL A 825 -6.38 18.25 -21.72
CA VAL A 825 -7.48 18.89 -22.44
C VAL A 825 -8.67 19.20 -21.51
N LYS A 826 -8.97 18.31 -20.55
CA LYS A 826 -9.98 18.60 -19.51
C LYS A 826 -9.56 19.75 -18.59
N ALA A 827 -8.28 19.82 -18.22
CA ALA A 827 -7.75 20.91 -17.41
C ALA A 827 -7.89 22.26 -18.16
N LEU A 828 -7.52 22.28 -19.43
CA LEU A 828 -7.66 23.45 -20.30
C LEU A 828 -9.13 23.85 -20.48
N SER A 829 -10.05 22.90 -20.72
CA SER A 829 -11.48 23.19 -20.82
C SER A 829 -12.06 23.81 -19.54
N LEU A 830 -11.60 23.34 -18.37
CA LEU A 830 -11.98 23.91 -17.08
C LEU A 830 -11.45 25.34 -16.90
N LEU A 831 -10.19 25.59 -17.28
CA LEU A 831 -9.57 26.92 -17.29
C LEU A 831 -10.32 27.87 -18.21
N LEU A 832 -10.63 27.46 -19.45
CA LEU A 832 -11.39 28.27 -20.41
C LEU A 832 -12.80 28.57 -19.89
N SER A 833 -13.41 27.65 -19.13
CA SER A 833 -14.69 27.89 -18.46
C SER A 833 -14.60 28.96 -17.35
N VAL A 834 -13.48 29.00 -16.61
CA VAL A 834 -13.18 30.08 -15.65
C VAL A 834 -13.00 31.41 -16.39
N ALA A 835 -12.22 31.42 -17.48
CA ALA A 835 -11.95 32.62 -18.28
C ALA A 835 -13.22 33.20 -18.93
N LYS A 836 -14.17 32.35 -19.35
CA LYS A 836 -15.50 32.78 -19.89
C LYS A 836 -16.47 33.28 -18.81
N SER A 837 -16.25 32.94 -17.53
CA SER A 837 -17.21 33.21 -16.46
C SER A 837 -17.37 34.71 -16.21
N LYS A 838 -18.62 35.21 -16.25
CA LYS A 838 -18.96 36.60 -15.89
C LYS A 838 -18.76 36.93 -14.39
N LYS A 839 -18.42 35.92 -13.58
CA LYS A 839 -18.39 35.97 -12.10
C LYS A 839 -16.97 36.02 -11.51
N SER A 840 -15.94 36.26 -12.33
CA SER A 840 -14.58 36.54 -11.85
C SER A 840 -14.52 37.86 -11.06
N PRO A 841 -13.53 38.05 -10.16
CA PRO A 841 -13.47 39.23 -9.32
C PRO A 841 -13.45 40.50 -10.18
N LYS A 842 -14.30 41.47 -9.83
CA LYS A 842 -14.45 42.73 -10.57
C LYS A 842 -13.11 43.46 -10.63
N GLY A 843 -12.53 43.59 -11.82
CA GLY A 843 -11.36 44.47 -12.08
C GLY A 843 -10.20 43.86 -12.87
N GLY A 844 -10.15 42.54 -13.09
CA GLY A 844 -9.03 41.91 -13.80
C GLY A 844 -9.11 41.98 -15.33
N ALA A 845 -7.95 42.07 -15.98
CA ALA A 845 -7.83 42.00 -17.43
C ALA A 845 -8.32 40.64 -17.96
N LYS A 846 -9.16 40.67 -19.00
CA LYS A 846 -9.78 39.48 -19.57
C LYS A 846 -9.02 39.05 -20.84
N PRO A 847 -8.81 37.74 -21.05
CA PRO A 847 -8.23 37.24 -22.29
C PRO A 847 -9.15 37.50 -23.48
N SER A 848 -8.56 37.54 -24.68
CA SER A 848 -9.29 37.76 -25.93
C SER A 848 -10.37 36.69 -26.16
N ARG A 849 -11.60 37.13 -26.45
CA ARG A 849 -12.74 36.23 -26.68
C ARG A 849 -12.54 35.32 -27.89
N ASP A 850 -11.92 35.85 -28.95
CA ASP A 850 -11.67 35.10 -30.20
C ASP A 850 -10.63 34.01 -30.00
N LEU A 851 -9.65 34.22 -29.13
CA LEU A 851 -8.65 33.21 -28.75
C LEU A 851 -9.30 32.08 -27.95
N ILE A 852 -10.18 32.42 -27.01
CA ILE A 852 -10.91 31.43 -26.20
C ILE A 852 -11.83 30.57 -27.08
N GLU A 853 -12.55 31.16 -28.04
CA GLU A 853 -13.46 30.42 -28.93
C GLU A 853 -12.68 29.44 -29.83
N ARG A 854 -11.54 29.87 -30.39
CA ARG A 854 -10.62 28.99 -31.14
C ARG A 854 -10.05 27.85 -30.30
N LEU A 855 -9.57 28.13 -29.08
CA LEU A 855 -9.05 27.09 -28.18
C LEU A 855 -10.12 26.05 -27.81
N VAL A 856 -11.38 26.47 -27.62
CA VAL A 856 -12.49 25.53 -27.35
C VAL A 856 -12.74 24.62 -28.55
N GLU A 857 -12.64 25.15 -29.77
CA GLU A 857 -12.77 24.36 -31.00
C GLU A 857 -11.64 23.33 -31.12
N LEU A 858 -10.38 23.76 -30.98
CA LEU A 858 -9.21 22.87 -31.03
C LEU A 858 -9.25 21.78 -29.94
N VAL A 859 -9.66 22.13 -28.72
CA VAL A 859 -9.89 21.18 -27.62
C VAL A 859 -10.89 20.09 -28.02
N ASN A 860 -11.99 20.47 -28.67
CA ASN A 860 -13.00 19.50 -29.12
C ASN A 860 -12.48 18.65 -30.29
N GLN A 861 -11.70 19.22 -31.21
CA GLN A 861 -11.09 18.49 -32.32
C GLN A 861 -10.11 17.41 -31.82
N VAL A 862 -9.20 17.75 -30.90
CA VAL A 862 -8.27 16.79 -30.28
C VAL A 862 -9.04 15.68 -29.55
N HIS A 863 -10.08 16.04 -28.80
CA HIS A 863 -10.88 15.05 -28.09
C HIS A 863 -11.64 14.10 -29.02
N GLU A 864 -12.25 14.61 -30.10
CA GLU A 864 -12.91 13.76 -31.10
C GLU A 864 -11.92 12.89 -31.86
N ALA A 865 -10.69 13.36 -32.16
CA ALA A 865 -9.64 12.55 -32.78
C ALA A 865 -9.23 11.33 -31.93
N ILE A 866 -9.05 11.52 -30.61
CA ILE A 866 -8.77 10.41 -29.68
C ILE A 866 -9.92 9.40 -29.69
N LYS A 867 -11.15 9.91 -29.69
CA LYS A 867 -12.36 9.09 -29.68
C LYS A 867 -12.57 8.33 -30.99
N THR A 868 -12.23 8.91 -32.15
CA THR A 868 -12.28 8.19 -33.43
C THR A 868 -11.27 7.05 -33.44
N ASN A 869 -10.05 7.27 -32.95
CA ASN A 869 -9.03 6.22 -32.85
C ASN A 869 -9.46 5.10 -31.91
N ALA A 870 -10.01 5.45 -30.74
CA ALA A 870 -10.53 4.47 -29.79
C ALA A 870 -11.69 3.65 -30.37
N LYS A 871 -12.60 4.29 -31.12
CA LYS A 871 -13.69 3.58 -31.81
C LYS A 871 -13.17 2.66 -32.91
N ALA A 872 -12.17 3.09 -33.68
CA ALA A 872 -11.55 2.27 -34.73
C ALA A 872 -10.87 1.03 -34.13
N LEU A 873 -10.11 1.19 -33.04
CA LEU A 873 -9.53 0.06 -32.32
C LEU A 873 -10.61 -0.84 -31.70
N ARG A 874 -11.70 -0.27 -31.19
CA ARG A 874 -12.82 -1.07 -30.67
C ARG A 874 -13.48 -1.88 -31.77
N SER A 875 -13.71 -1.31 -32.95
CA SER A 875 -14.24 -2.07 -34.10
C SER A 875 -13.27 -3.13 -34.58
N ASN A 876 -11.96 -2.89 -34.49
CA ASN A 876 -10.95 -3.90 -34.78
C ASN A 876 -11.11 -5.06 -33.78
N VAL A 877 -10.99 -4.80 -32.48
CA VAL A 877 -11.10 -5.83 -31.42
C VAL A 877 -12.39 -6.65 -31.54
N MET A 878 -13.52 -6.04 -31.90
CA MET A 878 -14.80 -6.75 -32.08
C MET A 878 -14.99 -7.39 -33.47
N GLY A 879 -14.01 -7.28 -34.36
CA GLY A 879 -14.04 -7.82 -35.70
C GLY A 879 -14.07 -9.34 -35.73
N SER A 880 -14.80 -9.91 -36.69
CA SER A 880 -14.84 -11.36 -36.90
C SER A 880 -13.46 -11.88 -37.28
N GLY A 881 -12.98 -12.92 -36.58
CA GLY A 881 -11.72 -13.60 -36.88
C GLY A 881 -10.53 -13.22 -35.99
N ILE A 882 -10.59 -12.12 -35.21
CA ILE A 882 -9.50 -11.75 -34.29
C ILE A 882 -9.24 -12.81 -33.25
N LEU A 883 -10.30 -13.39 -32.68
CA LEU A 883 -10.17 -14.45 -31.68
C LEU A 883 -9.33 -15.61 -32.23
N GLY A 884 -9.65 -16.07 -33.44
CA GLY A 884 -8.92 -17.14 -34.13
C GLY A 884 -7.46 -16.76 -34.41
N SER A 885 -7.22 -15.55 -34.92
CA SER A 885 -5.85 -15.07 -35.17
C SER A 885 -5.03 -14.91 -33.90
N MET A 886 -5.64 -14.51 -32.78
CA MET A 886 -4.97 -14.44 -31.49
C MET A 886 -4.65 -15.84 -30.95
N THR A 887 -5.54 -16.81 -31.13
CA THR A 887 -5.25 -18.20 -30.77
C THR A 887 -4.14 -18.79 -31.65
N ASP A 888 -4.16 -18.53 -32.97
CA ASP A 888 -3.15 -19.00 -33.90
C ASP A 888 -1.77 -18.39 -33.60
N LEU A 889 -1.75 -17.12 -33.18
CA LEU A 889 -0.54 -16.43 -32.72
C LEU A 889 0.09 -17.10 -31.51
N VAL A 890 -0.71 -17.56 -30.54
CA VAL A 890 -0.20 -18.26 -29.35
C VAL A 890 0.51 -19.55 -29.77
N PHE A 891 -0.06 -20.30 -30.71
CA PHE A 891 0.46 -21.59 -31.20
C PHE A 891 1.50 -21.50 -32.33
N TYR A 892 1.93 -20.31 -32.77
CA TYR A 892 2.84 -20.14 -33.92
C TYR A 892 2.30 -20.70 -35.26
N LYS A 893 0.99 -20.78 -35.44
CA LYS A 893 0.40 -21.28 -36.69
C LYS A 893 0.52 -20.30 -37.87
N ASP A 894 0.99 -19.08 -37.61
CA ASP A 894 1.16 -18.00 -38.60
C ASP A 894 2.60 -17.88 -39.17
N SER A 895 3.58 -18.63 -38.66
CA SER A 895 4.98 -18.53 -39.11
C SER A 895 5.26 -19.41 -40.34
N GLN A 896 6.10 -18.92 -41.26
CA GLN A 896 6.48 -19.64 -42.49
C GLN A 896 7.23 -20.97 -42.26
N ASP A 897 7.79 -21.18 -41.06
CA ASP A 897 8.39 -22.44 -40.60
C ASP A 897 7.30 -23.30 -39.92
N GLU A 898 6.33 -23.81 -40.69
CA GLU A 898 5.34 -24.79 -40.17
C GLU A 898 6.07 -26.04 -39.65
N GLY A 899 5.92 -26.37 -38.36
CA GLY A 899 6.43 -27.62 -37.77
C GLY A 899 7.68 -27.54 -36.89
N GLY A 900 7.99 -26.37 -36.31
CA GLY A 900 9.09 -26.23 -35.33
C GLY A 900 8.86 -27.00 -34.01
N GLU A 901 9.94 -27.37 -33.31
CA GLU A 901 9.85 -28.11 -32.02
C GLU A 901 9.06 -27.36 -30.95
N LEU A 902 9.17 -26.02 -30.92
CA LEU A 902 8.39 -25.16 -30.02
C LEU A 902 6.88 -25.22 -30.28
N GLN A 903 6.47 -25.16 -31.55
CA GLN A 903 5.04 -25.24 -31.92
C GLN A 903 4.43 -26.54 -31.38
N LYS A 904 5.12 -27.66 -31.59
CA LYS A 904 4.68 -28.96 -31.10
C LYS A 904 4.57 -29.00 -29.57
N GLU A 905 5.57 -28.50 -28.85
CA GLU A 905 5.51 -28.46 -27.38
C GLU A 905 4.42 -27.52 -26.85
N LEU A 906 4.07 -26.45 -27.57
CA LEU A 906 2.95 -25.57 -27.23
C LEU A 906 1.60 -26.27 -27.44
N GLU A 907 1.40 -26.95 -28.57
CA GLU A 907 0.19 -27.74 -28.86
C GLU A 907 0.01 -28.90 -27.86
N ASP A 908 1.11 -29.50 -27.42
CA ASP A 908 1.10 -30.57 -26.43
C ASP A 908 0.84 -30.08 -24.99
N SER A 909 1.17 -28.83 -24.67
CA SER A 909 1.10 -28.28 -23.31
C SER A 909 -0.18 -27.48 -23.06
N LEU A 910 -0.62 -26.68 -24.04
CA LEU A 910 -1.75 -25.76 -23.91
C LEU A 910 -3.03 -26.38 -24.46
N ASP A 911 -4.11 -26.29 -23.69
CA ASP A 911 -5.45 -26.61 -24.19
C ASP A 911 -5.99 -25.48 -25.08
N SER A 912 -6.35 -25.81 -26.32
CA SER A 912 -6.92 -24.86 -27.28
C SER A 912 -8.17 -24.17 -26.74
N SER A 913 -9.02 -24.87 -25.98
CA SER A 913 -10.25 -24.29 -25.44
C SER A 913 -9.96 -23.25 -24.36
N ALA A 914 -8.97 -23.51 -23.50
CA ALA A 914 -8.51 -22.56 -22.49
C ALA A 914 -7.87 -21.31 -23.11
N VAL A 915 -7.11 -21.46 -24.19
CA VAL A 915 -6.51 -20.33 -24.92
C VAL A 915 -7.58 -19.47 -25.60
N GLU A 916 -8.62 -20.06 -26.18
CA GLU A 916 -9.77 -19.31 -26.71
C GLU A 916 -10.48 -18.49 -25.63
N ILE A 917 -10.72 -19.09 -24.45
CA ILE A 917 -11.33 -18.38 -23.32
C ILE A 917 -10.47 -17.19 -22.88
N LEU A 918 -9.16 -17.39 -22.75
CA LEU A 918 -8.21 -16.33 -22.38
C LEU A 918 -8.25 -15.17 -23.39
N CYS A 919 -8.14 -15.47 -24.69
CA CYS A 919 -8.19 -14.46 -25.73
C CYS A 919 -9.54 -13.72 -25.71
N GLY A 920 -10.64 -14.43 -25.45
CA GLY A 920 -11.97 -13.84 -25.24
C GLY A 920 -12.00 -12.87 -24.05
N GLU A 921 -11.53 -13.28 -22.87
CA GLU A 921 -11.45 -12.40 -21.69
C GLU A 921 -10.60 -11.15 -21.99
N LEU A 922 -9.45 -11.33 -22.67
CA LEU A 922 -8.55 -10.23 -23.07
C LEU A 922 -9.26 -9.22 -23.98
N MET A 923 -10.03 -9.70 -24.96
CA MET A 923 -10.85 -8.85 -25.84
C MET A 923 -11.92 -8.08 -25.07
N GLU A 924 -12.62 -8.73 -24.13
CA GLU A 924 -13.60 -8.06 -23.24
C GLU A 924 -12.95 -6.94 -22.42
N SER A 925 -11.76 -7.20 -21.86
CA SER A 925 -11.01 -6.20 -21.09
C SER A 925 -10.61 -4.98 -21.92
N TRP A 926 -10.18 -5.21 -23.16
CA TRP A 926 -9.90 -4.12 -24.10
C TRP A 926 -11.16 -3.35 -24.49
N GLU A 927 -12.30 -4.04 -24.69
CA GLU A 927 -13.57 -3.39 -24.97
C GLU A 927 -14.00 -2.46 -23.83
N GLU A 928 -13.89 -2.93 -22.58
CA GLU A 928 -14.18 -2.15 -21.39
C GLU A 928 -13.28 -0.91 -21.29
N ALA A 929 -11.98 -1.08 -21.50
CA ALA A 929 -10.99 0.00 -21.44
C ALA A 929 -11.23 1.07 -22.52
N LEU A 930 -11.53 0.64 -23.75
CA LEU A 930 -11.84 1.52 -24.89
C LEU A 930 -13.20 2.20 -24.73
N GLY A 931 -14.19 1.51 -24.15
CA GLY A 931 -15.50 2.06 -23.80
C GLY A 931 -15.43 3.15 -22.72
N GLY A 932 -14.35 3.17 -21.94
CA GLY A 932 -14.12 4.09 -20.83
C GLY A 932 -13.68 5.52 -21.21
N ILE A 933 -13.30 5.77 -22.46
CA ILE A 933 -12.80 7.08 -22.90
C ILE A 933 -13.98 8.10 -22.91
N PRO A 934 -13.89 9.18 -22.10
CA PRO A 934 -15.05 10.03 -21.76
C PRO A 934 -15.61 10.83 -22.95
N HIS A 935 -16.85 11.31 -22.79
CA HIS A 935 -17.56 12.25 -23.70
C HIS A 935 -17.00 13.69 -23.61
N PRO A 936 -17.28 14.56 -24.60
CA PRO A 936 -16.77 15.94 -24.63
C PRO A 936 -17.12 16.71 -23.35
N PRO A 937 -16.24 17.63 -22.89
CA PRO A 937 -16.52 18.46 -21.74
C PRO A 937 -17.77 19.30 -22.02
N LYS A 938 -18.89 18.99 -21.37
CA LYS A 938 -20.06 19.88 -21.41
C LYS A 938 -19.70 21.16 -20.65
N PRO A 939 -19.97 22.35 -21.18
CA PRO A 939 -19.82 23.59 -20.43
C PRO A 939 -20.66 23.48 -19.15
N VAL A 940 -20.05 23.77 -18.00
CA VAL A 940 -20.54 23.51 -16.63
C VAL A 940 -21.78 24.33 -16.24
N LEU A 941 -22.53 24.88 -17.21
CA LEU A 941 -23.72 25.69 -16.95
C LEU A 941 -25.04 24.87 -16.84
N SER A 942 -25.01 23.55 -16.98
CA SER A 942 -26.22 22.72 -16.85
C SER A 942 -26.03 21.40 -16.12
N MET A 943 -25.42 21.42 -14.94
CA MET A 943 -25.58 20.32 -13.99
C MET A 943 -26.25 20.82 -12.70
N ARG A 944 -27.58 20.65 -12.62
CA ARG A 944 -28.20 20.36 -11.33
C ARG A 944 -27.65 19.02 -10.85
N PRO A 945 -27.31 18.87 -9.56
CA PRO A 945 -26.74 17.62 -9.08
C PRO A 945 -27.80 16.52 -9.21
N ASN A 946 -27.57 15.61 -10.16
CA ASN A 946 -28.49 14.52 -10.43
C ASN A 946 -28.23 13.41 -9.40
N TRP A 947 -28.78 13.58 -8.19
CA TRP A 947 -28.66 12.65 -7.06
C TRP A 947 -29.43 11.32 -7.26
N ARG A 948 -29.70 10.89 -8.50
CA ARG A 948 -30.51 9.71 -8.81
C ARG A 948 -29.87 8.82 -9.89
N ALA A 949 -28.68 8.32 -9.63
CA ALA A 949 -28.22 7.02 -10.12
C ALA A 949 -27.13 6.53 -9.16
N HIS A 950 -27.15 5.25 -8.79
CA HIS A 950 -26.31 4.62 -7.76
C HIS A 950 -26.60 5.00 -6.30
N ARG A 951 -27.83 4.73 -5.84
CA ARG A 951 -28.12 4.44 -4.42
C ARG A 951 -28.31 2.93 -4.23
N SER A 952 -27.20 2.21 -4.18
CA SER A 952 -27.13 0.89 -3.55
C SER A 952 -25.69 0.58 -3.17
N LEU A 953 -25.15 1.34 -2.21
CA LEU A 953 -23.99 0.94 -1.41
C LEU A 953 -24.36 1.11 0.07
N PRO A 954 -24.17 0.09 0.93
CA PRO A 954 -24.34 0.25 2.36
C PRO A 954 -23.20 1.12 2.90
N ARG A 955 -23.52 2.23 3.55
CA ARG A 955 -22.57 2.93 4.43
C ARG A 955 -22.29 2.03 5.62
N LEU A 956 -21.10 1.44 5.68
CA LEU A 956 -20.51 0.99 6.93
C LEU A 956 -19.97 2.22 7.66
N THR A 957 -20.79 2.80 8.55
CA THR A 957 -20.31 3.74 9.56
C THR A 957 -20.55 3.09 10.93
N SER A 958 -19.45 2.83 11.61
CA SER A 958 -19.40 2.53 13.03
C SER A 958 -20.06 3.65 13.84
N SER A 959 -21.02 3.25 14.66
CA SER A 959 -21.44 3.83 15.95
C SER A 959 -21.78 5.33 16.05
N ALA A 960 -23.02 5.55 16.53
CA ALA A 960 -23.54 6.73 17.23
C ALA A 960 -24.12 7.90 16.41
N CYS A 961 -25.45 8.01 16.51
CA CYS A 961 -26.31 9.21 16.57
C CYS A 961 -27.53 9.12 15.66
N LEU A 962 -28.63 8.58 16.22
CA LEU A 962 -29.99 8.72 15.71
C LEU A 962 -30.94 8.84 16.90
N GLU A 963 -31.21 10.07 17.34
CA GLU A 963 -32.49 10.46 17.93
C GLU A 963 -32.78 11.92 17.52
N GLU A 964 -34.03 12.15 17.13
CA GLU A 964 -34.70 13.44 16.93
C GLU A 964 -34.40 14.25 15.65
N LEU A 965 -35.30 14.09 14.67
CA LEU A 965 -36.16 15.18 14.17
C LEU A 965 -37.14 14.58 13.15
N PHE A 966 -38.41 14.51 13.53
CA PHE A 966 -39.54 15.04 12.76
C PHE A 966 -40.84 14.65 13.48
N ASP A 967 -41.45 15.62 14.15
CA ASP A 967 -42.86 15.58 14.52
C ASP A 967 -43.55 16.80 13.89
N LYS A 968 -44.63 16.51 13.14
CA LYS A 968 -45.79 17.36 12.79
C LYS A 968 -45.54 18.50 11.78
N THR A 969 -46.41 18.75 10.78
CA THR A 969 -47.87 18.58 10.67
C THR A 969 -48.31 18.42 9.20
N SER A 970 -49.34 17.62 8.93
CA SER A 970 -50.41 18.06 8.02
C SER A 970 -51.74 17.41 8.42
N ASN A 971 -52.67 18.23 8.89
CA ASN A 971 -54.10 17.94 8.92
C ASN A 971 -54.58 17.73 7.48
N ASN A 972 -55.42 16.73 7.24
CA ASN A 972 -56.73 16.95 6.64
C ASN A 972 -57.62 15.71 6.82
N ASN A 973 -58.83 15.99 7.29
CA ASN A 973 -59.89 15.07 7.62
C ASN A 973 -60.62 14.54 6.37
N HIS A 974 -61.23 13.38 6.60
CA HIS A 974 -62.51 12.88 6.09
C HIS A 974 -62.51 11.69 5.13
N PRO A 975 -63.52 10.81 5.28
CA PRO A 975 -63.31 9.38 5.38
C PRO A 975 -64.09 8.62 4.29
N SER A 976 -63.84 7.32 4.19
CA SER A 976 -64.77 6.22 3.80
C SER A 976 -64.01 5.11 3.06
N PRO A 977 -64.60 3.94 2.82
CA PRO A 977 -65.21 3.05 3.80
C PRO A 977 -64.64 1.61 3.65
N THR A 978 -65.17 0.71 4.47
CA THR A 978 -64.80 -0.68 4.65
C THR A 978 -65.42 -1.66 3.62
N PHE A 979 -64.61 -2.66 3.23
CA PHE A 979 -64.91 -4.01 2.67
C PHE A 979 -65.57 -4.11 1.27
N PRO A 980 -65.52 -5.28 0.55
CA PRO A 980 -64.91 -6.59 0.85
C PRO A 980 -63.99 -7.17 -0.26
N SER A 981 -63.46 -8.36 0.04
CA SER A 981 -62.70 -9.28 -0.82
C SER A 981 -63.53 -9.92 -1.95
N ASN A 982 -62.79 -10.39 -2.97
CA ASN A 982 -63.18 -11.19 -4.14
C ASN A 982 -63.86 -10.46 -5.31
N THR A 983 -63.04 -10.11 -6.31
CA THR A 983 -63.47 -10.17 -7.71
C THR A 983 -62.26 -10.56 -8.58
N THR A 984 -62.50 -11.55 -9.42
CA THR A 984 -61.68 -12.00 -10.55
C THR A 984 -61.00 -10.84 -11.28
N VAL A 985 -59.71 -10.99 -11.60
CA VAL A 985 -59.00 -10.06 -12.48
C VAL A 985 -59.70 -10.09 -13.84
N ALA A 986 -60.44 -9.03 -14.17
CA ALA A 986 -61.02 -8.86 -15.49
C ALA A 986 -59.89 -8.76 -16.52
N MET A 987 -59.79 -9.78 -17.38
CA MET A 987 -58.89 -9.77 -18.54
C MET A 987 -59.23 -8.59 -19.45
N ALA A 988 -58.22 -7.84 -19.87
CA ALA A 988 -58.38 -6.75 -20.83
C ALA A 988 -58.90 -7.32 -22.17
N LYS A 989 -59.92 -6.69 -22.77
CA LYS A 989 -60.50 -7.10 -24.06
C LYS A 989 -59.43 -7.09 -25.17
N GLU A 990 -59.34 -8.18 -25.92
CA GLU A 990 -58.47 -8.30 -27.10
C GLU A 990 -58.78 -7.22 -28.14
N ARG A 991 -57.74 -6.61 -28.73
CA ARG A 991 -57.89 -5.62 -29.79
C ARG A 991 -58.37 -6.30 -31.07
N SER A 992 -59.34 -5.72 -31.77
CA SER A 992 -60.04 -6.40 -32.87
C SER A 992 -59.47 -6.15 -34.26
N GLY A 993 -58.45 -5.28 -34.41
CA GLY A 993 -57.90 -4.90 -35.72
C GLY A 993 -58.66 -3.76 -36.42
N ILE A 994 -59.65 -3.15 -35.75
CA ILE A 994 -60.48 -2.07 -36.31
C ILE A 994 -59.79 -0.70 -36.10
N ILE A 995 -60.01 0.24 -37.01
CA ILE A 995 -59.30 1.55 -37.05
C ILE A 995 -59.82 2.54 -35.99
N VAL A 996 -61.10 2.48 -35.62
CA VAL A 996 -61.72 3.33 -34.58
C VAL A 996 -62.76 2.55 -33.75
N GLY A 997 -62.85 2.83 -32.44
CA GLY A 997 -63.69 2.12 -31.46
C GLY A 997 -62.92 1.72 -30.18
N LEU A 998 -63.63 1.26 -29.14
CA LEU A 998 -63.03 0.98 -27.82
C LEU A 998 -61.93 -0.11 -27.83
N ASN A 999 -61.98 -1.06 -28.76
CA ASN A 999 -60.98 -2.13 -28.91
C ASN A 999 -60.10 -1.97 -30.16
N LYS A 1000 -59.91 -0.73 -30.64
CA LYS A 1000 -59.14 -0.44 -31.85
C LYS A 1000 -57.66 -0.81 -31.72
N GLY A 1001 -57.04 -1.12 -32.86
CA GLY A 1001 -55.61 -1.43 -32.98
C GLY A 1001 -55.29 -2.87 -33.36
N HIS A 1002 -54.04 -3.11 -33.73
CA HIS A 1002 -53.55 -4.39 -34.26
C HIS A 1002 -53.54 -5.49 -33.18
N LYS A 1003 -53.87 -6.73 -33.57
CA LYS A 1003 -53.84 -7.91 -32.69
C LYS A 1003 -52.39 -8.27 -32.40
N THR A 1004 -52.00 -8.26 -31.12
CA THR A 1004 -50.63 -8.60 -30.67
C THR A 1004 -50.67 -9.77 -29.70
N THR A 1005 -49.76 -10.73 -29.85
CA THR A 1005 -49.56 -11.82 -28.87
C THR A 1005 -48.75 -11.30 -27.66
N PRO A 1006 -49.26 -11.44 -26.42
CA PRO A 1006 -48.55 -10.98 -25.23
C PRO A 1006 -47.38 -11.93 -24.91
N VAL A 1007 -46.17 -11.37 -24.80
CA VAL A 1007 -44.97 -12.09 -24.34
C VAL A 1007 -44.88 -11.97 -22.81
N GLU A 1008 -44.77 -13.10 -22.10
CA GLU A 1008 -44.59 -13.10 -20.65
C GLU A 1008 -43.24 -12.48 -20.25
N SER A 1009 -43.28 -11.33 -19.58
CA SER A 1009 -42.07 -10.68 -19.06
C SER A 1009 -41.58 -11.34 -17.76
N LYS A 1010 -40.28 -11.70 -17.67
CA LYS A 1010 -39.66 -12.17 -16.41
C LYS A 1010 -39.83 -11.16 -15.27
N ALA A 1011 -40.14 -11.66 -14.07
CA ALA A 1011 -40.39 -10.83 -12.90
C ALA A 1011 -39.16 -9.99 -12.50
N ARG A 1012 -39.35 -8.68 -12.39
CA ARG A 1012 -38.32 -7.70 -11.99
C ARG A 1012 -37.79 -7.96 -10.57
N ILE A 1013 -36.47 -8.07 -10.39
CA ILE A 1013 -35.79 -8.34 -9.10
C ILE A 1013 -36.17 -7.32 -8.01
N SER A 1014 -36.47 -6.06 -8.35
CA SER A 1014 -36.93 -5.06 -7.38
C SER A 1014 -38.26 -5.42 -6.69
N ARG A 1015 -39.03 -6.38 -7.24
CA ARG A 1015 -40.26 -6.91 -6.64
C ARG A 1015 -40.01 -8.13 -5.74
N SER A 1016 -38.83 -8.76 -5.75
CA SER A 1016 -38.46 -9.85 -4.84
C SER A 1016 -37.80 -9.31 -3.55
N LYS A 1017 -38.51 -8.48 -2.80
CA LYS A 1017 -38.01 -8.03 -1.49
C LYS A 1017 -37.94 -9.20 -0.50
N GLY A 1018 -36.72 -9.66 -0.21
CA GLY A 1018 -36.40 -10.37 1.04
C GLY A 1018 -36.56 -11.88 1.03
N ARG A 1019 -36.34 -12.57 -0.10
CA ARG A 1019 -36.24 -14.04 -0.06
C ARG A 1019 -34.95 -14.43 0.69
N LEU A 1020 -35.12 -14.99 1.88
CA LEU A 1020 -34.00 -15.50 2.67
C LEU A 1020 -33.32 -16.63 1.89
N SER A 1021 -32.01 -16.54 1.65
CA SER A 1021 -31.27 -17.65 1.05
C SER A 1021 -31.16 -18.81 2.05
N ARG A 1022 -31.12 -20.07 1.57
CA ARG A 1022 -30.95 -21.25 2.43
C ARG A 1022 -29.70 -21.13 3.32
N ARG A 1023 -28.58 -20.63 2.77
CA ARG A 1023 -27.34 -20.38 3.51
C ARG A 1023 -27.53 -19.35 4.61
N THR A 1024 -28.21 -18.23 4.33
CA THR A 1024 -28.46 -17.18 5.32
C THR A 1024 -29.43 -17.64 6.43
N ALA A 1025 -30.36 -18.55 6.11
CA ALA A 1025 -31.23 -19.17 7.12
C ALA A 1025 -30.41 -20.07 8.05
N PHE A 1026 -29.61 -20.97 7.48
CA PHE A 1026 -28.75 -21.91 8.22
C PHE A 1026 -27.73 -21.20 9.12
N VAL A 1027 -27.04 -20.16 8.61
CA VAL A 1027 -26.09 -19.38 9.42
C VAL A 1027 -26.79 -18.68 10.59
N ARG A 1028 -28.01 -18.15 10.39
CA ARG A 1028 -28.78 -17.51 11.47
C ARG A 1028 -29.27 -18.51 12.51
N GLU A 1029 -29.48 -19.76 12.13
CA GLU A 1029 -29.86 -20.85 13.02
C GLU A 1029 -28.67 -21.24 13.92
N ILE A 1030 -27.49 -21.50 13.34
CA ILE A 1030 -26.25 -21.80 14.09
C ILE A 1030 -25.91 -20.68 15.07
N VAL A 1031 -25.96 -19.42 14.61
CA VAL A 1031 -25.62 -18.27 15.47
C VAL A 1031 -26.58 -18.17 16.67
N LYS A 1032 -27.87 -18.52 16.48
CA LYS A 1032 -28.84 -18.54 17.58
C LYS A 1032 -28.60 -19.69 18.55
N GLU A 1033 -28.20 -20.85 18.05
CA GLU A 1033 -27.86 -22.01 18.87
C GLU A 1033 -26.65 -21.71 19.77
N VAL A 1034 -25.60 -21.11 19.20
CA VAL A 1034 -24.35 -20.83 19.93
C VAL A 1034 -24.47 -19.61 20.86
N ALA A 1035 -25.08 -18.51 20.41
CA ALA A 1035 -25.11 -17.26 21.17
C ALA A 1035 -26.36 -17.08 22.06
N GLY A 1036 -27.40 -17.89 21.83
CA GLY A 1036 -28.69 -17.78 22.52
C GLY A 1036 -29.45 -16.48 22.22
N LEU A 1037 -30.51 -16.24 23.00
CA LEU A 1037 -31.36 -15.04 22.85
C LEU A 1037 -30.62 -13.76 23.29
N ALA A 1038 -30.78 -12.68 22.53
CA ALA A 1038 -30.24 -11.37 22.90
C ALA A 1038 -30.93 -10.80 24.16
N PRO A 1039 -30.30 -9.89 24.92
CA PRO A 1039 -30.86 -9.38 26.18
C PRO A 1039 -32.26 -8.77 26.06
N TYR A 1040 -32.54 -8.04 24.96
CA TYR A 1040 -33.88 -7.47 24.75
C TYR A 1040 -34.91 -8.54 24.37
N GLU A 1041 -34.49 -9.63 23.72
CA GLU A 1041 -35.35 -10.76 23.35
C GLU A 1041 -35.74 -11.56 24.60
N ARG A 1042 -34.81 -11.75 25.53
CA ARG A 1042 -35.09 -12.32 26.86
C ARG A 1042 -36.12 -11.49 27.64
N ARG A 1043 -35.97 -10.15 27.62
CA ARG A 1043 -36.94 -9.24 28.26
C ARG A 1043 -38.30 -9.24 27.55
N VAL A 1044 -38.34 -9.42 26.23
CA VAL A 1044 -39.59 -9.62 25.48
C VAL A 1044 -40.24 -10.93 25.90
N VAL A 1045 -39.49 -12.03 25.99
CA VAL A 1045 -39.99 -13.33 26.47
C VAL A 1045 -40.58 -13.24 27.87
N GLU A 1046 -39.91 -12.54 28.79
CA GLU A 1046 -40.40 -12.32 30.17
C GLU A 1046 -41.73 -11.53 30.18
N LEU A 1047 -41.84 -10.48 29.36
CA LEU A 1047 -43.08 -9.71 29.24
C LEU A 1047 -44.22 -10.53 28.62
N LEU A 1048 -43.91 -11.41 27.67
CA LEU A 1048 -44.88 -12.32 27.06
C LEU A 1048 -45.33 -13.43 28.03
N ARG A 1049 -44.44 -13.92 28.91
CA ARG A 1049 -44.80 -14.86 29.99
C ARG A 1049 -45.77 -14.25 31.00
N ASN A 1050 -45.66 -12.94 31.22
CA ASN A 1050 -46.54 -12.17 32.11
C ASN A 1050 -47.78 -11.59 31.39
N SER A 1051 -48.11 -12.08 30.19
CA SER A 1051 -49.27 -11.63 29.39
C SER A 1051 -49.27 -10.12 29.06
N GLN A 1052 -48.10 -9.48 29.01
CA GLN A 1052 -47.94 -8.04 28.72
C GLN A 1052 -47.60 -7.75 27.25
N ASP A 1053 -48.39 -8.29 26.31
CA ASP A 1053 -48.14 -8.21 24.85
C ASP A 1053 -47.97 -6.78 24.33
N LYS A 1054 -48.78 -5.83 24.83
CA LYS A 1054 -48.68 -4.42 24.44
C LYS A 1054 -47.33 -3.81 24.84
N ARG A 1055 -46.81 -4.16 26.03
CA ARG A 1055 -45.49 -3.68 26.50
C ARG A 1055 -44.35 -4.39 25.78
N ALA A 1056 -44.47 -5.69 25.52
CA ALA A 1056 -43.53 -6.46 24.71
C ALA A 1056 -43.37 -5.86 23.30
N ARG A 1057 -44.49 -5.55 22.62
CA ARG A 1057 -44.49 -4.89 21.30
C ARG A 1057 -43.91 -3.47 21.35
N LYS A 1058 -44.17 -2.70 22.41
CA LYS A 1058 -43.61 -1.35 22.58
C LYS A 1058 -42.08 -1.40 22.79
N LEU A 1059 -41.61 -2.35 23.59
CA LEU A 1059 -40.18 -2.61 23.80
C LEU A 1059 -39.49 -3.05 22.51
N ALA A 1060 -40.06 -4.03 21.80
CA ALA A 1060 -39.54 -4.50 20.53
C ALA A 1060 -39.54 -3.40 19.44
N LYS A 1061 -40.58 -2.56 19.37
CA LYS A 1061 -40.62 -1.41 18.45
C LYS A 1061 -39.51 -0.39 18.77
N LYS A 1062 -39.29 -0.10 20.06
CA LYS A 1062 -38.22 0.82 20.49
C LYS A 1062 -36.83 0.29 20.10
N ARG A 1063 -36.63 -1.02 20.03
CA ARG A 1063 -35.36 -1.65 19.64
C ARG A 1063 -35.20 -1.88 18.13
N LEU A 1064 -36.28 -2.21 17.42
CA LEU A 1064 -36.24 -2.62 15.99
C LEU A 1064 -36.69 -1.53 15.01
N GLY A 1065 -37.14 -0.38 15.51
CA GLY A 1065 -37.47 0.83 14.75
C GLY A 1065 -38.86 0.83 14.10
N THR A 1066 -39.38 -0.30 13.64
CA THR A 1066 -40.70 -0.38 12.98
C THR A 1066 -41.65 -1.35 13.64
N ILE A 1067 -42.96 -1.07 13.56
CA ILE A 1067 -43.99 -1.93 14.18
C ILE A 1067 -44.14 -3.27 13.46
N GLY A 1068 -43.90 -3.32 12.15
CA GLY A 1068 -43.91 -4.57 11.39
C GLY A 1068 -42.83 -5.54 11.86
N ARG A 1069 -41.60 -5.04 12.09
CA ARG A 1069 -40.50 -5.84 12.66
C ARG A 1069 -40.77 -6.23 14.11
N ALA A 1070 -41.36 -5.33 14.89
CA ALA A 1070 -41.73 -5.62 16.28
C ALA A 1070 -42.77 -6.74 16.38
N LYS A 1071 -43.79 -6.75 15.52
CA LYS A 1071 -44.79 -7.83 15.47
C LYS A 1071 -44.13 -9.16 15.09
N ALA A 1072 -43.40 -9.20 13.98
CA ALA A 1072 -42.72 -10.41 13.53
C ALA A 1072 -41.76 -10.98 14.59
N LYS A 1073 -41.06 -10.11 15.33
CA LYS A 1073 -40.13 -10.52 16.38
C LYS A 1073 -40.84 -11.00 17.65
N VAL A 1074 -41.98 -10.40 18.01
CA VAL A 1074 -42.82 -10.89 19.12
C VAL A 1074 -43.42 -12.26 18.77
N ASP A 1075 -43.89 -12.44 17.55
CA ASP A 1075 -44.43 -13.74 17.08
C ASP A 1075 -43.33 -14.82 17.07
N GLU A 1076 -42.10 -14.46 16.69
CA GLU A 1076 -40.92 -15.34 16.81
C GLU A 1076 -40.64 -15.72 18.27
N MET A 1077 -40.69 -14.77 19.21
CA MET A 1077 -40.49 -15.05 20.64
C MET A 1077 -41.61 -15.90 21.25
N GLN A 1078 -42.85 -15.76 20.77
CA GLN A 1078 -43.96 -16.64 21.17
C GLN A 1078 -43.72 -18.08 20.71
N LYS A 1079 -43.16 -18.28 19.51
CA LYS A 1079 -42.75 -19.62 19.04
C LYS A 1079 -41.65 -20.22 19.90
N VAL A 1080 -40.64 -19.43 20.26
CA VAL A 1080 -39.56 -19.89 21.17
C VAL A 1080 -40.12 -20.28 22.55
N ILE A 1081 -41.11 -19.55 23.08
CA ILE A 1081 -41.79 -19.92 24.34
C ILE A 1081 -42.58 -21.24 24.16
N ALA A 1082 -43.25 -21.42 23.02
CA ALA A 1082 -43.99 -22.64 22.73
C ALA A 1082 -43.08 -23.86 22.55
N GLU A 1083 -41.93 -23.69 21.88
CA GLU A 1083 -40.91 -24.74 21.71
C GLU A 1083 -40.25 -25.09 23.05
N ALA A 1084 -39.91 -24.09 23.88
CA ALA A 1084 -39.40 -24.32 25.22
C ALA A 1084 -40.39 -25.06 26.14
N ARG A 1085 -41.71 -24.85 25.95
CA ARG A 1085 -42.75 -25.62 26.66
C ARG A 1085 -42.87 -27.07 26.15
N ARG A 1086 -42.58 -27.33 24.87
CA ARG A 1086 -42.57 -28.69 24.31
C ARG A 1086 -41.33 -29.49 24.70
N ALA A 1087 -40.17 -28.84 24.84
CA ALA A 1087 -38.92 -29.48 25.23
C ALA A 1087 -38.81 -29.76 26.74
N GLY A 1088 -39.74 -29.25 27.55
CA GLY A 1088 -39.81 -29.47 29.01
C GLY A 1088 -40.83 -30.53 29.44
N HIS A 1089 -41.35 -31.34 28.51
CA HIS A 1089 -42.26 -32.46 28.74
C HIS A 1089 -41.64 -33.78 28.29
#